data_AF-A0AAV5L2I9-F1
#
_entry.id   AF-A0AAV5L2I9-F1
#
_cell.length_a   1.000
_cell.length_b   1.000
_cell.length_c   1.000
_cell.angle_alpha   90.00
_cell.angle_beta   90.00
_cell.angle_gamma   90.00
#
_symmetry.space_group_name_H-M   'P 1'
#
loop_
_entity.id
_entity.type
_entity.pdbx_description
1 polymer ?
#
loop_
_entity_poly.entity_id
_entity_poly.type
_entity_poly.pdbx_seq_one_letter_code
_entity_poly.pdbx_strand_id
1 'polypeptide(L)'
;MTFRFFDMISSLKLLILFCAVMLPFAVSQSAVAPSPAADSCNGVFVSYVYGTGSQLKPTNATHQPYRFASTLTVLNNGDEELKSWNVFVGFKHDELLVSATNAVLTDGSSLPASVGNGTTFSGYPTTDLKTAIETAGDVTQMQVQVQLVGTQFGVAPPAVPMPSTIQLANDGFQCPAASLQGTNVMQVCCTKNPNYKSNLTGADEFLPRQSGDLTIMYDVIRTYDSNYWAQVTIANHNPIGRLDNWKLSFDWMSEEFIYTMKGAYPYVVDASECLFGPQGTYYQSLDFANVLNCERRPTIIDLPPTKFNDTTLGQIPSCCRNGTILPPTMDPSKSTSSFQMQVYKMPPDLNRSELSPPQNWNINGTLNPEYACGQPVRVSPSQFPDPSGLPSNTTAFASWQVVCNITQPKGVSPKCCVSFSAYYNESVIPCGTCACGCSSSTTSTCSTTASAMLLPSEALLVPFENRTDMAKAWADLKHLPVPNPLPCSDNCGVSINWHVYTDYTNGWSARITLFNWDETAFADWFAAVELDKAAAGFEKTYSFNGSLLSNVDNTIFMQGQPGLNYLTAETAGANPSKDPPVPGKQQSVISFTKKTTPGINVAAGDGFPTKVFFNGEECALPSIRPTGSSNRKGPAIILSIFLALVAFILMQQ
;
A
#
# COMPACT_ATOMS: atom_id res chain seq x y z
N MET A 1 75.13 17.90 -26.42
CA MET A 1 75.32 17.23 -27.73
C MET A 1 74.10 16.36 -27.99
N THR A 2 73.46 16.59 -29.13
CA THR A 2 72.53 15.68 -29.85
C THR A 2 71.36 15.09 -29.07
N PHE A 3 70.35 15.95 -28.96
CA PHE A 3 68.93 15.66 -28.76
C PHE A 3 68.28 15.32 -30.11
N ARG A 4 67.20 14.52 -30.06
CA ARG A 4 66.14 14.32 -31.06
C ARG A 4 66.46 13.44 -32.28
N PHE A 5 65.99 12.19 -32.24
CA PHE A 5 65.36 11.48 -33.36
C PHE A 5 64.86 10.14 -32.80
N PHE A 6 63.68 10.06 -32.16
CA PHE A 6 62.92 8.79 -32.09
C PHE A 6 61.45 8.91 -31.63
N ASP A 7 60.96 10.07 -31.18
CA ASP A 7 59.56 10.23 -30.73
C ASP A 7 58.58 10.86 -31.75
N MET A 8 58.94 10.93 -33.03
CA MET A 8 58.09 11.55 -34.07
C MET A 8 57.43 10.55 -35.03
N ILE A 9 57.23 9.30 -34.62
CA ILE A 9 56.52 8.29 -35.42
C ILE A 9 55.34 7.63 -34.67
N SER A 10 55.22 7.80 -33.35
CA SER A 10 54.08 7.27 -32.58
C SER A 10 52.86 8.21 -32.59
N SER A 11 53.07 9.52 -32.65
CA SER A 11 51.98 10.51 -32.60
C SER A 11 51.26 10.76 -33.92
N LEU A 12 51.74 10.21 -35.05
CA LEU A 12 51.11 10.40 -36.37
C LEU A 12 50.09 9.29 -36.73
N LYS A 13 50.11 8.16 -36.02
CA LYS A 13 49.10 7.10 -36.19
C LYS A 13 47.84 7.30 -35.34
N LEU A 14 47.88 8.16 -34.33
CA LEU A 14 46.72 8.46 -33.49
C LEU A 14 45.86 9.62 -34.03
N LEU A 15 46.40 10.48 -34.90
CA LEU A 15 45.65 11.59 -35.49
C LEU A 15 44.91 11.20 -36.80
N ILE A 16 45.32 10.14 -37.48
CA ILE A 16 44.66 9.68 -38.73
C ILE A 16 43.48 8.73 -38.43
N LEU A 17 43.35 8.19 -37.21
CA LEU A 17 42.19 7.39 -36.80
C LEU A 17 41.00 8.23 -36.29
N PHE A 18 41.19 9.54 -36.07
CA PHE A 18 40.15 10.43 -35.53
C PHE A 18 39.46 11.33 -36.59
N CYS A 19 39.86 11.25 -37.87
CA CYS A 19 39.31 12.08 -38.95
C CYS A 19 38.58 11.32 -40.07
N ALA A 20 38.29 10.02 -39.91
CA ALA A 20 37.65 9.19 -40.96
C ALA A 20 36.30 8.57 -40.57
N VAL A 21 35.61 9.06 -39.53
CA VAL A 21 34.21 8.67 -39.24
C VAL A 21 33.41 9.92 -38.83
N MET A 22 33.24 10.84 -39.78
CA MET A 22 32.15 11.82 -39.76
C MET A 22 31.44 11.75 -41.11
N LEU A 23 30.92 10.56 -41.44
CA LEU A 23 29.74 10.47 -42.28
C LEU A 23 28.57 10.96 -41.42
N PRO A 24 27.70 11.86 -41.92
CA PRO A 24 26.45 12.10 -41.25
C PRO A 24 25.67 10.79 -41.32
N PHE A 25 25.68 10.02 -40.23
CA PHE A 25 24.58 9.15 -39.95
C PHE A 25 23.38 10.09 -39.81
N ALA A 26 22.68 10.28 -40.93
CA ALA A 26 21.26 10.49 -40.90
C ALA A 26 20.72 9.32 -40.09
N VAL A 27 20.62 9.54 -38.78
CA VAL A 27 19.68 8.80 -37.95
C VAL A 27 18.36 9.09 -38.64
N SER A 28 17.93 8.14 -39.45
CA SER A 28 16.54 8.02 -39.83
C SER A 28 15.85 7.79 -38.50
N GLN A 29 15.53 8.89 -37.79
CA GLN A 29 14.43 8.89 -36.85
C GLN A 29 13.28 8.44 -37.74
N SER A 30 12.94 7.16 -37.64
CA SER A 30 11.64 6.69 -38.04
C SER A 30 10.67 7.55 -37.26
N ALA A 31 10.18 8.61 -37.91
CA ALA A 31 9.08 9.41 -37.42
C ALA A 31 8.00 8.39 -37.04
N VAL A 32 7.67 8.34 -35.76
CA VAL A 32 6.61 7.47 -35.26
C VAL A 32 5.38 7.82 -36.09
N ALA A 33 4.93 6.88 -36.93
CA ALA A 33 3.81 7.11 -37.82
C ALA A 33 2.60 7.53 -36.97
N PRO A 34 1.85 8.57 -37.36
CA PRO A 34 0.64 8.97 -36.65
C PRO A 34 -0.33 7.79 -36.57
N SER A 35 -1.04 7.67 -35.45
CA SER A 35 -1.99 6.57 -35.24
C SER A 35 -3.00 6.49 -36.39
N PRO A 36 -3.25 5.29 -36.96
CA PRO A 36 -4.29 5.08 -37.96
C PRO A 36 -5.68 5.47 -37.45
N ALA A 37 -6.57 5.85 -38.36
CA ALA A 37 -7.99 6.07 -38.07
C ALA A 37 -8.67 4.74 -37.67
N ALA A 38 -9.85 4.82 -37.02
CA ALA A 38 -10.59 3.66 -36.50
C ALA A 38 -10.71 2.50 -37.51
N ASP A 39 -11.04 2.80 -38.77
CA ASP A 39 -11.24 1.82 -39.85
C ASP A 39 -9.94 1.10 -40.29
N SER A 40 -8.78 1.65 -39.93
CA SER A 40 -7.46 1.11 -40.25
C SER A 40 -6.74 0.50 -39.03
N CYS A 41 -7.40 0.48 -37.87
CA CYS A 41 -6.85 -0.10 -36.65
C CYS A 41 -7.21 -1.60 -36.55
N ASN A 42 -6.20 -2.47 -36.68
CA ASN A 42 -6.32 -3.93 -36.54
C ASN A 42 -6.08 -4.41 -35.10
N GLY A 43 -6.48 -3.61 -34.11
CA GLY A 43 -6.21 -3.86 -32.68
C GLY A 43 -7.25 -3.15 -31.81
N VAL A 44 -6.85 -2.69 -30.62
CA VAL A 44 -7.75 -1.93 -29.74
C VAL A 44 -7.63 -0.45 -30.08
N PHE A 45 -8.72 0.13 -30.56
CA PHE A 45 -8.82 1.55 -30.86
C PHE A 45 -9.38 2.31 -29.65
N VAL A 46 -8.65 3.32 -29.20
CA VAL A 46 -9.07 4.21 -28.12
C VAL A 46 -9.13 5.63 -28.65
N SER A 47 -10.24 6.32 -28.41
CA SER A 47 -10.39 7.74 -28.77
C SER A 47 -11.07 8.56 -27.69
N TYR A 48 -10.66 9.82 -27.60
CA TYR A 48 -11.25 10.83 -26.74
C TYR A 48 -11.73 12.00 -27.60
N VAL A 49 -13.02 12.28 -27.55
CA VAL A 49 -13.66 13.36 -28.28
C VAL A 49 -14.17 14.40 -27.29
N TYR A 50 -13.63 15.60 -27.35
CA TYR A 50 -14.20 16.74 -26.63
C TYR A 50 -15.46 17.22 -27.35
N GLY A 51 -16.56 17.28 -26.60
CA GLY A 51 -17.85 17.73 -27.10
C GLY A 51 -18.05 19.22 -26.87
N THR A 52 -18.36 19.61 -25.63
CA THR A 52 -18.74 20.99 -25.30
C THR A 52 -18.22 21.42 -23.94
N GLY A 53 -18.15 22.73 -23.74
CA GLY A 53 -17.85 23.31 -22.44
C GLY A 53 -18.51 24.67 -22.26
N SER A 54 -18.74 25.03 -21.00
CA SER A 54 -19.44 26.25 -20.62
C SER A 54 -18.88 26.79 -19.31
N GLN A 55 -18.83 28.12 -19.18
CA GLN A 55 -18.42 28.75 -17.93
C GLN A 55 -19.39 28.38 -16.80
N LEU A 56 -18.85 28.00 -15.64
CA LEU A 56 -19.61 27.76 -14.42
C LEU A 56 -19.52 28.96 -13.49
N LYS A 57 -20.49 29.07 -12.58
CA LYS A 57 -20.45 30.02 -11.46
C LYS A 57 -19.81 29.36 -10.23
N PRO A 58 -19.17 30.12 -9.33
CA PRO A 58 -18.95 31.57 -9.39
C PRO A 58 -17.90 31.99 -10.43
N THR A 59 -17.92 33.26 -10.84
CA THR A 59 -16.87 33.80 -11.71
C THR A 59 -15.61 34.06 -10.86
N ASN A 60 -14.46 33.54 -11.28
CA ASN A 60 -13.18 33.70 -10.59
C ASN A 60 -12.09 34.11 -11.59
N ALA A 61 -11.36 35.19 -11.31
CA ALA A 61 -10.36 35.74 -12.22
C ALA A 61 -9.10 34.88 -12.37
N THR A 62 -8.71 34.13 -11.34
CA THR A 62 -7.46 33.34 -11.31
C THR A 62 -7.68 31.84 -11.45
N HIS A 63 -8.87 31.36 -11.12
CA HIS A 63 -9.20 29.93 -11.12
C HIS A 63 -10.66 29.70 -11.57
N GLN A 64 -10.97 30.13 -12.78
CA GLN A 64 -12.33 30.05 -13.34
C GLN A 64 -12.73 28.59 -13.62
N PRO A 65 -13.83 28.07 -13.03
CA PRO A 65 -14.36 26.77 -13.38
C PRO A 65 -15.12 26.80 -14.72
N TYR A 66 -14.91 25.77 -15.53
CA TYR A 66 -15.64 25.50 -16.75
C TYR A 66 -16.10 24.05 -16.77
N ARG A 67 -17.35 23.82 -17.17
CA ARG A 67 -17.85 22.48 -17.46
C ARG A 67 -17.15 21.92 -18.69
N PHE A 68 -16.83 20.64 -18.69
CA PHE A 68 -16.51 19.89 -19.91
C PHE A 68 -17.44 18.68 -20.05
N ALA A 69 -17.74 18.33 -21.29
CA ALA A 69 -18.35 17.07 -21.67
C ALA A 69 -17.53 16.43 -22.80
N SER A 70 -17.14 15.18 -22.62
CA SER A 70 -16.36 14.43 -23.58
C SER A 70 -16.80 12.97 -23.64
N THR A 71 -16.46 12.33 -24.75
CA THR A 71 -16.76 10.92 -24.99
C THR A 71 -15.45 10.17 -25.16
N LEU A 72 -15.18 9.21 -24.27
CA LEU A 72 -14.11 8.25 -24.41
C LEU A 72 -14.68 6.98 -25.04
N THR A 73 -14.03 6.46 -26.08
CA THR A 73 -14.46 5.26 -26.80
C THR A 73 -13.35 4.23 -26.78
N VAL A 74 -13.69 2.99 -26.46
CA VAL A 74 -12.81 1.82 -26.58
C VAL A 74 -13.49 0.83 -27.52
N LEU A 75 -12.81 0.47 -28.60
CA LEU A 75 -13.31 -0.43 -29.64
C LEU A 75 -12.29 -1.55 -29.85
N ASN A 76 -12.73 -2.80 -29.74
CA ASN A 76 -11.90 -3.97 -30.01
C ASN A 76 -12.03 -4.43 -31.47
N ASN A 77 -11.07 -4.08 -32.33
CA ASN A 77 -10.92 -4.63 -33.67
C ASN A 77 -9.88 -5.77 -33.73
N GLY A 78 -9.41 -6.24 -32.56
CA GLY A 78 -8.47 -7.34 -32.46
C GLY A 78 -9.10 -8.70 -32.76
N ASP A 79 -8.24 -9.71 -32.79
CA ASP A 79 -8.58 -11.13 -32.96
C ASP A 79 -8.80 -11.87 -31.63
N GLU A 80 -8.61 -11.20 -30.50
CA GLU A 80 -8.84 -11.70 -29.14
C GLU A 80 -9.75 -10.75 -28.36
N GLU A 81 -10.56 -11.31 -27.46
CA GLU A 81 -11.43 -10.55 -26.56
C GLU A 81 -10.59 -9.63 -25.65
N LEU A 82 -10.96 -8.36 -25.56
CA LEU A 82 -10.33 -7.42 -24.63
C LEU A 82 -10.99 -7.54 -23.27
N LYS A 83 -10.35 -8.29 -22.37
CA LYS A 83 -10.87 -8.54 -21.01
C LYS A 83 -10.51 -7.43 -20.04
N SER A 84 -11.47 -7.05 -19.20
CA SER A 84 -11.34 -6.03 -18.16
C SER A 84 -10.60 -4.80 -18.67
N TRP A 85 -11.16 -4.15 -19.69
CA TRP A 85 -10.53 -3.03 -20.37
C TRP A 85 -10.23 -1.88 -19.37
N ASN A 86 -9.05 -1.28 -19.52
CA ASN A 86 -8.57 -0.18 -18.71
C ASN A 86 -7.96 0.90 -19.61
N VAL A 87 -8.36 2.16 -19.43
CA VAL A 87 -7.83 3.28 -20.22
C VAL A 87 -7.38 4.43 -19.33
N PHE A 88 -6.13 4.85 -19.50
CA PHE A 88 -5.59 6.04 -18.88
C PHE A 88 -5.92 7.29 -19.72
N VAL A 89 -6.39 8.33 -19.04
CA VAL A 89 -6.61 9.67 -19.61
C VAL A 89 -5.80 10.68 -18.81
N GLY A 90 -4.82 11.32 -19.47
CA GLY A 90 -3.91 12.28 -18.84
C GLY A 90 -4.49 13.69 -18.74
N PHE A 91 -5.55 13.88 -17.96
CA PHE A 91 -6.06 15.19 -17.54
C PHE A 91 -4.92 16.09 -17.00
N LYS A 92 -5.03 17.43 -17.17
CA LYS A 92 -3.90 18.38 -16.92
C LYS A 92 -4.30 19.81 -16.53
N HIS A 93 -5.58 20.03 -16.28
CA HIS A 93 -6.21 21.33 -16.01
C HIS A 93 -6.99 21.32 -14.68
N ASP A 94 -6.41 20.65 -13.67
CA ASP A 94 -6.99 20.47 -12.33
C ASP A 94 -8.43 19.93 -12.37
N GLU A 95 -8.70 19.00 -13.28
CA GLU A 95 -10.05 18.54 -13.57
C GLU A 95 -10.68 17.82 -12.37
N LEU A 96 -11.94 18.15 -12.10
CA LEU A 96 -12.83 17.45 -11.19
C LEU A 96 -13.85 16.67 -12.02
N LEU A 97 -13.72 15.34 -12.05
CA LEU A 97 -14.66 14.48 -12.76
C LEU A 97 -15.90 14.25 -11.89
N VAL A 98 -17.09 14.45 -12.47
CA VAL A 98 -18.37 14.36 -11.75
C VAL A 98 -19.14 13.10 -12.12
N SER A 99 -19.07 12.67 -13.38
CA SER A 99 -19.72 11.43 -13.82
C SER A 99 -18.95 10.77 -14.98
N ALA A 100 -18.97 9.45 -15.00
CA ALA A 100 -18.54 8.61 -16.11
C ALA A 100 -19.60 7.53 -16.33
N THR A 101 -20.18 7.43 -17.54
CA THR A 101 -21.11 6.32 -17.86
C THR A 101 -20.33 5.09 -18.27
N ASN A 102 -20.81 3.90 -17.93
CA ASN A 102 -20.21 2.62 -18.32
C ASN A 102 -18.75 2.41 -17.83
N ALA A 103 -18.29 3.18 -16.84
CA ALA A 103 -16.94 3.11 -16.31
C ALA A 103 -16.86 3.59 -14.87
N VAL A 104 -15.86 3.08 -14.15
CA VAL A 104 -15.45 3.51 -12.80
C VAL A 104 -13.96 3.89 -12.80
N LEU A 105 -13.51 4.59 -11.77
CA LEU A 105 -12.09 4.91 -11.63
C LEU A 105 -11.32 3.70 -11.11
N THR A 106 -10.22 3.32 -11.76
CA THR A 106 -9.48 2.08 -11.45
C THR A 106 -8.89 2.08 -10.04
N ASP A 107 -8.62 3.26 -9.47
CA ASP A 107 -8.08 3.44 -8.12
C ASP A 107 -9.11 3.25 -6.99
N GLY A 108 -10.36 2.95 -7.35
CA GLY A 108 -11.45 2.73 -6.39
C GLY A 108 -12.04 4.01 -5.80
N SER A 109 -11.66 5.19 -6.33
CA SER A 109 -12.24 6.46 -5.87
C SER A 109 -13.67 6.65 -6.37
N SER A 110 -14.53 7.20 -5.50
CA SER A 110 -15.90 7.51 -5.83
C SER A 110 -16.00 8.88 -6.49
N LEU A 111 -16.94 9.04 -7.44
CA LEU A 111 -17.21 10.32 -8.08
C LEU A 111 -18.15 11.17 -7.22
N PRO A 112 -17.94 12.50 -7.13
CA PRO A 112 -16.95 13.29 -7.87
C PRO A 112 -15.51 13.18 -7.33
N ALA A 113 -14.52 13.13 -8.22
CA ALA A 113 -13.10 12.94 -7.88
C ALA A 113 -12.17 13.93 -8.61
N SER A 114 -11.08 14.34 -7.94
CA SER A 114 -10.03 15.17 -8.56
C SER A 114 -9.11 14.28 -9.40
N VAL A 115 -9.02 14.58 -10.70
CA VAL A 115 -8.32 13.75 -11.70
C VAL A 115 -7.25 14.53 -12.46
N GLY A 116 -6.90 15.74 -12.02
CA GLY A 116 -6.01 16.67 -12.74
C GLY A 116 -4.58 16.19 -13.04
N ASN A 117 -4.13 15.09 -12.41
CA ASN A 117 -2.84 14.43 -12.71
C ASN A 117 -2.99 13.23 -13.67
N GLY A 118 -4.17 13.10 -14.29
CA GLY A 118 -4.58 11.92 -15.02
C GLY A 118 -5.25 10.88 -14.14
N THR A 119 -6.07 10.04 -14.76
CA THR A 119 -6.76 8.93 -14.10
C THR A 119 -6.94 7.76 -15.06
N THR A 120 -7.15 6.57 -14.51
CA THR A 120 -7.45 5.36 -15.28
C THR A 120 -8.90 4.97 -15.06
N PHE A 121 -9.58 4.61 -16.14
CA PHE A 121 -10.95 4.11 -16.15
C PHE A 121 -10.96 2.60 -16.36
N SER A 122 -11.81 1.91 -15.61
CA SER A 122 -12.15 0.50 -15.78
C SER A 122 -13.61 0.34 -16.20
N GLY A 123 -13.91 -0.65 -17.03
CA GLY A 123 -15.28 -0.90 -17.48
C GLY A 123 -16.24 -1.34 -16.39
N TYR A 124 -17.47 -0.83 -16.42
CA TYR A 124 -18.56 -1.27 -15.55
C TYR A 124 -19.93 -0.88 -16.16
N PRO A 125 -20.94 -1.76 -16.22
CA PRO A 125 -20.91 -3.18 -15.84
C PRO A 125 -20.21 -4.06 -16.88
N THR A 126 -20.09 -3.58 -18.12
CA THR A 126 -19.41 -4.28 -19.22
C THR A 126 -17.90 -4.08 -19.13
N THR A 127 -17.22 -5.13 -18.67
CA THR A 127 -15.76 -5.16 -18.47
C THR A 127 -15.01 -5.74 -19.67
N ASP A 128 -15.64 -6.61 -20.45
CA ASP A 128 -15.03 -7.32 -21.57
C ASP A 128 -15.63 -6.86 -22.91
N LEU A 129 -14.79 -6.71 -23.94
CA LEU A 129 -15.22 -6.35 -25.30
C LEU A 129 -14.87 -7.47 -26.28
N LYS A 130 -15.90 -8.01 -26.93
CA LYS A 130 -15.78 -9.13 -27.88
C LYS A 130 -15.07 -8.71 -29.17
N THR A 131 -14.63 -9.71 -29.93
CA THR A 131 -13.99 -9.50 -31.23
C THR A 131 -15.01 -9.28 -32.35
N ALA A 132 -14.58 -8.66 -33.46
CA ALA A 132 -15.39 -8.58 -34.68
C ALA A 132 -15.76 -9.96 -35.25
N ILE A 133 -14.91 -10.96 -35.01
CA ILE A 133 -15.05 -12.33 -35.53
C ILE A 133 -16.23 -13.03 -34.83
N GLU A 134 -16.29 -12.95 -33.51
CA GLU A 134 -17.33 -13.61 -32.69
C GLU A 134 -18.70 -12.95 -32.85
N THR A 135 -18.72 -11.64 -33.13
CA THR A 135 -19.94 -10.83 -33.18
C THR A 135 -20.45 -10.56 -34.59
N ALA A 136 -19.75 -11.05 -35.61
CA ALA A 136 -19.97 -10.69 -37.01
C ALA A 136 -19.98 -9.16 -37.26
N GLY A 137 -19.17 -8.42 -36.50
CA GLY A 137 -19.05 -6.96 -36.60
C GLY A 137 -20.11 -6.16 -35.84
N ASP A 138 -20.85 -6.77 -34.91
CA ASP A 138 -21.77 -6.03 -34.03
C ASP A 138 -21.01 -5.13 -33.04
N VAL A 139 -20.93 -3.84 -33.39
CA VAL A 139 -20.21 -2.82 -32.64
C VAL A 139 -20.72 -2.69 -31.19
N THR A 140 -21.98 -3.02 -30.90
CA THR A 140 -22.53 -2.90 -29.54
C THR A 140 -21.90 -3.87 -28.55
N GLN A 141 -21.30 -4.96 -29.04
CA GLN A 141 -20.58 -5.96 -28.24
C GLN A 141 -19.05 -5.78 -28.27
N MET A 142 -18.55 -4.98 -29.22
CA MET A 142 -17.11 -4.74 -29.44
C MET A 142 -16.66 -3.39 -28.90
N GLN A 143 -17.60 -2.48 -28.62
CA GLN A 143 -17.33 -1.09 -28.24
C GLN A 143 -18.03 -0.73 -26.95
N VAL A 144 -17.37 0.14 -26.19
CA VAL A 144 -17.99 0.92 -25.11
C VAL A 144 -17.74 2.40 -25.33
N GLN A 145 -18.76 3.20 -25.03
CA GLN A 145 -18.67 4.65 -24.96
C GLN A 145 -18.90 5.12 -23.53
N VAL A 146 -17.96 5.93 -23.06
CA VAL A 146 -17.93 6.50 -21.72
C VAL A 146 -18.17 8.00 -21.85
N GLN A 147 -19.33 8.46 -21.38
CA GLN A 147 -19.67 9.87 -21.36
C GLN A 147 -19.12 10.47 -20.07
N LEU A 148 -18.16 11.38 -20.23
CA LEU A 148 -17.46 12.06 -19.16
C LEU A 148 -18.04 13.46 -18.99
N VAL A 149 -18.40 13.80 -17.76
CA VAL A 149 -18.81 15.16 -17.39
C VAL A 149 -18.02 15.58 -16.17
N GLY A 150 -17.44 16.77 -16.22
CA GLY A 150 -16.67 17.31 -15.12
C GLY A 150 -16.48 18.82 -15.21
N THR A 151 -15.66 19.32 -14.30
CA THR A 151 -15.19 20.70 -14.25
C THR A 151 -13.69 20.73 -14.53
N GLN A 152 -13.22 21.71 -15.28
CA GLN A 152 -11.81 22.00 -15.48
C GLN A 152 -11.53 23.47 -15.22
N PHE A 153 -10.27 23.81 -14.96
CA PHE A 153 -9.87 25.15 -14.60
C PHE A 153 -8.86 25.72 -15.59
N GLY A 154 -9.09 26.98 -15.98
CA GLY A 154 -8.11 27.75 -16.75
C GLY A 154 -8.22 27.65 -18.28
N VAL A 155 -9.08 26.80 -18.86
CA VAL A 155 -9.29 26.74 -20.32
C VAL A 155 -10.66 27.28 -20.71
N ALA A 156 -10.71 28.54 -21.17
CA ALA A 156 -11.99 29.15 -21.58
C ALA A 156 -12.41 28.72 -23.00
N PRO A 157 -13.69 28.37 -23.25
CA PRO A 157 -14.21 28.23 -24.60
C PRO A 157 -13.94 29.48 -25.44
N PRO A 158 -13.51 29.36 -26.71
CA PRO A 158 -13.55 28.17 -27.56
C PRO A 158 -12.32 27.25 -27.46
N ALA A 159 -11.35 27.52 -26.57
CA ALA A 159 -10.21 26.64 -26.39
C ALA A 159 -10.65 25.29 -25.78
N VAL A 160 -10.01 24.21 -26.23
CA VAL A 160 -10.38 22.84 -25.86
C VAL A 160 -9.41 22.29 -24.82
N PRO A 161 -9.88 21.89 -23.62
CA PRO A 161 -9.07 21.24 -22.59
C PRO A 161 -8.78 19.78 -22.97
N MET A 162 -7.95 19.58 -23.99
CA MET A 162 -7.56 18.23 -24.41
C MET A 162 -6.63 17.59 -23.38
N PRO A 163 -6.78 16.29 -23.05
CA PRO A 163 -5.83 15.58 -22.21
C PRO A 163 -4.42 15.62 -22.82
N SER A 164 -3.41 15.39 -21.99
CA SER A 164 -2.01 15.27 -22.42
C SER A 164 -1.77 14.03 -23.27
N THR A 165 -2.41 12.91 -22.93
CA THR A 165 -2.36 11.64 -23.66
C THR A 165 -3.58 10.78 -23.32
N ILE A 166 -3.82 9.76 -24.15
CA ILE A 166 -4.70 8.64 -23.85
C ILE A 166 -3.94 7.34 -24.13
N GLN A 167 -4.13 6.33 -23.29
CA GLN A 167 -3.40 5.07 -23.42
C GLN A 167 -4.24 3.90 -22.92
N LEU A 168 -4.24 2.79 -23.66
CA LEU A 168 -4.74 1.52 -23.15
C LEU A 168 -3.80 1.01 -22.06
N ALA A 169 -4.32 0.85 -20.85
CA ALA A 169 -3.56 0.46 -19.67
C ALA A 169 -3.57 -1.06 -19.43
N ASN A 170 -4.17 -1.86 -20.33
CA ASN A 170 -4.12 -3.31 -20.28
C ASN A 170 -2.71 -3.84 -20.61
N ASP A 171 -2.26 -4.83 -19.84
CA ASP A 171 -1.02 -5.53 -20.09
C ASP A 171 -1.02 -6.26 -21.44
N GLY A 172 0.17 -6.39 -22.05
CA GLY A 172 0.33 -7.13 -23.30
C GLY A 172 -0.01 -6.38 -24.57
N PHE A 173 -0.37 -5.09 -24.48
CA PHE A 173 -0.56 -4.21 -25.63
C PHE A 173 0.58 -3.20 -25.77
N GLN A 174 0.92 -2.87 -27.01
CA GLN A 174 1.84 -1.79 -27.34
C GLN A 174 1.06 -0.69 -28.08
N CYS A 175 1.09 0.52 -27.51
CA CYS A 175 0.44 1.69 -28.08
C CYS A 175 1.50 2.70 -28.57
N PRO A 176 1.38 3.26 -29.79
CA PRO A 176 2.16 4.42 -30.18
C PRO A 176 1.71 5.66 -29.38
N ALA A 177 2.44 6.77 -29.53
CA ALA A 177 2.00 8.05 -28.97
C ALA A 177 0.63 8.45 -29.56
N ALA A 178 -0.28 8.91 -28.70
CA ALA A 178 -1.60 9.34 -29.13
C ALA A 178 -1.51 10.48 -30.15
N SER A 179 -2.30 10.39 -31.22
CA SER A 179 -2.35 11.42 -32.27
C SER A 179 -3.54 12.35 -32.04
N LEU A 180 -3.31 13.66 -32.19
CA LEU A 180 -4.38 14.66 -32.19
C LEU A 180 -4.91 14.85 -33.61
N GLN A 181 -6.20 14.67 -33.81
CA GLN A 181 -6.92 14.92 -35.05
C GLN A 181 -7.75 16.20 -34.88
N GLY A 182 -7.44 17.25 -35.65
CA GLY A 182 -8.05 18.56 -35.47
C GLY A 182 -7.74 19.17 -34.10
N THR A 183 -8.74 19.75 -33.44
CA THR A 183 -8.58 20.42 -32.14
C THR A 183 -9.30 19.74 -30.98
N ASN A 184 -10.15 18.74 -31.26
CA ASN A 184 -11.05 18.15 -30.27
C ASN A 184 -11.06 16.61 -30.25
N VAL A 185 -10.24 15.94 -31.07
CA VAL A 185 -10.17 14.47 -31.11
C VAL A 185 -8.74 14.01 -30.85
N MET A 186 -8.58 13.09 -29.92
CA MET A 186 -7.33 12.36 -29.70
C MET A 186 -7.59 10.87 -29.90
N GLN A 187 -6.69 10.17 -30.58
CA GLN A 187 -6.86 8.74 -30.88
C GLN A 187 -5.54 7.98 -30.80
N VAL A 188 -5.62 6.71 -30.44
CA VAL A 188 -4.52 5.76 -30.42
C VAL A 188 -5.02 4.37 -30.81
N CYS A 189 -4.24 3.65 -31.63
CA CYS A 189 -4.47 2.26 -31.98
C CYS A 189 -3.39 1.40 -31.33
N CYS A 190 -3.80 0.52 -30.42
CA CYS A 190 -2.91 -0.37 -29.68
C CYS A 190 -2.97 -1.78 -30.27
N THR A 191 -1.82 -2.38 -30.51
CA THR A 191 -1.72 -3.75 -31.03
C THR A 191 -1.12 -4.67 -29.97
N LYS A 192 -1.45 -5.96 -30.02
CA LYS A 192 -0.85 -6.97 -29.14
C LYS A 192 0.67 -6.95 -29.29
N ASN A 193 1.38 -6.97 -28.16
CA ASN A 193 2.82 -7.03 -28.13
C ASN A 193 3.26 -8.48 -28.40
N PRO A 194 3.93 -8.79 -29.52
CA PRO A 194 4.33 -10.15 -29.88
C PRO A 194 5.35 -10.76 -28.91
N ASN A 195 6.05 -9.93 -28.13
CA ASN A 195 7.02 -10.39 -27.13
C ASN A 195 6.38 -10.66 -25.76
N TYR A 196 5.11 -10.31 -25.56
CA TYR A 196 4.41 -10.56 -24.32
C TYR A 196 3.88 -11.99 -24.29
N LYS A 197 4.33 -12.79 -23.32
CA LYS A 197 3.83 -14.14 -23.09
C LYS A 197 2.70 -14.07 -22.07
N SER A 198 1.45 -14.12 -22.52
CA SER A 198 0.30 -14.28 -21.63
C SER A 198 0.26 -15.70 -21.07
N ASN A 199 -0.10 -15.83 -19.79
CA ASN A 199 -0.49 -17.13 -19.21
C ASN A 199 -1.92 -17.55 -19.62
N LEU A 200 -2.63 -16.65 -20.31
CA LEU A 200 -3.93 -16.89 -20.91
C LEU A 200 -3.73 -17.54 -22.28
N THR A 201 -4.36 -18.68 -22.48
CA THR A 201 -4.64 -19.24 -23.80
C THR A 201 -5.87 -18.55 -24.39
N GLY A 202 -5.96 -18.39 -25.71
CA GLY A 202 -7.09 -17.73 -26.38
C GLY A 202 -8.46 -18.38 -26.16
N ALA A 203 -8.55 -19.46 -25.39
CA ALA A 203 -9.78 -20.15 -25.00
C ALA A 203 -10.18 -19.92 -23.52
N ASP A 204 -9.36 -19.21 -22.74
CA ASP A 204 -9.63 -19.01 -21.31
C ASP A 204 -10.72 -17.96 -21.10
N GLU A 205 -11.89 -18.38 -20.62
CA GLU A 205 -13.05 -17.50 -20.35
C GLU A 205 -12.78 -16.48 -19.23
N PHE A 206 -11.88 -16.80 -18.30
CA PHE A 206 -11.62 -16.00 -17.10
C PHE A 206 -10.18 -15.50 -17.00
N LEU A 207 -9.98 -14.32 -16.43
CA LEU A 207 -8.64 -13.83 -16.09
C LEU A 207 -8.04 -14.66 -14.95
N PRO A 208 -6.70 -14.88 -14.95
CA PRO A 208 -6.05 -15.59 -13.87
C PRO A 208 -6.16 -14.79 -12.57
N ARG A 209 -6.26 -15.49 -11.44
CA ARG A 209 -6.19 -14.84 -10.13
C ARG A 209 -4.85 -14.14 -9.97
N GLN A 210 -4.92 -12.91 -9.48
CA GLN A 210 -3.77 -12.06 -9.23
C GLN A 210 -3.29 -12.18 -7.79
N SER A 211 -2.03 -11.83 -7.56
CA SER A 211 -1.42 -11.77 -6.23
C SER A 211 -1.36 -10.32 -5.75
N GLY A 212 -1.55 -10.12 -4.45
CA GLY A 212 -1.32 -8.87 -3.75
C GLY A 212 -1.25 -9.12 -2.25
N ASP A 213 -0.99 -8.08 -1.46
CA ASP A 213 -0.85 -8.20 0.00
C ASP A 213 -2.11 -8.76 0.65
N LEU A 214 -3.28 -8.27 0.21
CA LEU A 214 -4.58 -8.85 0.51
C LEU A 214 -5.32 -9.17 -0.80
N THR A 215 -6.15 -10.19 -0.74
CA THR A 215 -7.15 -10.46 -1.78
C THR A 215 -8.52 -10.57 -1.16
N ILE A 216 -9.52 -9.96 -1.78
CA ILE A 216 -10.92 -10.07 -1.38
C ILE A 216 -11.67 -10.78 -2.50
N MET A 217 -12.23 -11.94 -2.20
CA MET A 217 -13.08 -12.69 -3.12
C MET A 217 -14.54 -12.33 -2.86
N TYR A 218 -15.28 -12.06 -3.93
CA TYR A 218 -16.72 -11.89 -3.92
C TYR A 218 -17.36 -13.03 -4.72
N ASP A 219 -17.94 -13.99 -4.02
CA ASP A 219 -18.44 -15.24 -4.60
C ASP A 219 -19.95 -15.33 -4.46
N VAL A 220 -20.70 -15.28 -5.57
CA VAL A 220 -22.14 -15.53 -5.56
C VAL A 220 -22.39 -17.03 -5.44
N ILE A 221 -22.81 -17.47 -4.26
CA ILE A 221 -22.99 -18.88 -3.92
C ILE A 221 -24.42 -19.38 -4.13
N ARG A 222 -25.41 -18.48 -4.18
CA ARG A 222 -26.81 -18.78 -4.53
C ARG A 222 -27.40 -17.60 -5.26
N THR A 223 -28.20 -17.84 -6.28
CA THR A 223 -28.91 -16.79 -7.02
C THR A 223 -30.40 -17.14 -7.10
N TYR A 224 -31.23 -16.13 -6.91
CA TYR A 224 -32.68 -16.15 -7.10
C TYR A 224 -33.04 -15.08 -8.12
N ASP A 225 -34.34 -14.86 -8.35
CA ASP A 225 -34.77 -13.84 -9.31
C ASP A 225 -34.25 -12.46 -8.88
N SER A 226 -34.71 -11.92 -7.76
CA SER A 226 -34.41 -10.54 -7.36
C SER A 226 -33.37 -10.39 -6.23
N ASN A 227 -32.77 -11.48 -5.78
CA ASN A 227 -31.73 -11.46 -4.73
C ASN A 227 -30.75 -12.63 -4.89
N TYR A 228 -29.62 -12.55 -4.22
CA TYR A 228 -28.60 -13.58 -4.21
C TYR A 228 -27.85 -13.61 -2.88
N TRP A 229 -27.15 -14.71 -2.63
CA TRP A 229 -26.20 -14.83 -1.52
C TRP A 229 -24.79 -14.71 -2.06
N ALA A 230 -24.01 -13.81 -1.47
CA ALA A 230 -22.59 -13.67 -1.72
C ALA A 230 -21.79 -14.07 -0.48
N GLN A 231 -20.72 -14.83 -0.69
CA GLN A 231 -19.65 -15.02 0.29
C GLN A 231 -18.52 -14.06 -0.03
N VAL A 232 -18.09 -13.30 0.97
CA VAL A 232 -16.92 -12.45 0.89
C VAL A 232 -15.81 -13.11 1.69
N THR A 233 -14.65 -13.31 1.07
CA THR A 233 -13.46 -13.88 1.73
C THR A 233 -12.28 -12.93 1.60
N ILE A 234 -11.81 -12.41 2.73
CA ILE A 234 -10.60 -11.58 2.82
C ILE A 234 -9.45 -12.51 3.20
N ALA A 235 -8.42 -12.58 2.36
CA ALA A 235 -7.23 -13.40 2.59
C ALA A 235 -5.98 -12.50 2.63
N ASN A 236 -5.17 -12.68 3.69
CA ASN A 236 -3.90 -12.01 3.85
C ASN A 236 -2.76 -12.90 3.36
N HIS A 237 -2.00 -12.38 2.39
CA HIS A 237 -0.85 -13.05 1.81
C HIS A 237 0.46 -12.38 2.20
N ASN A 238 0.41 -11.20 2.84
CA ASN A 238 1.61 -10.51 3.25
C ASN A 238 2.27 -11.24 4.45
N PRO A 239 3.55 -11.64 4.34
CA PRO A 239 4.22 -12.45 5.35
C PRO A 239 4.41 -11.76 6.70
N ILE A 240 4.35 -10.44 6.74
CA ILE A 240 4.51 -9.62 7.94
C ILE A 240 3.37 -8.60 8.09
N GLY A 241 2.31 -8.71 7.30
CA GLY A 241 1.14 -7.84 7.35
C GLY A 241 0.08 -8.38 8.28
N ARG A 242 -0.64 -7.50 8.96
CA ARG A 242 -1.76 -7.84 9.84
C ARG A 242 -2.89 -6.86 9.64
N LEU A 243 -4.12 -7.33 9.84
CA LEU A 243 -5.30 -6.47 10.03
C LEU A 243 -5.91 -6.74 11.39
N ASP A 244 -6.26 -5.69 12.12
CA ASP A 244 -7.01 -5.77 13.37
C ASP A 244 -8.23 -4.85 13.28
N ASN A 245 -9.38 -5.34 13.75
CA ASN A 245 -10.65 -4.64 13.67
C ASN A 245 -10.95 -4.14 12.25
N TRP A 246 -10.72 -4.99 11.24
CA TRP A 246 -10.91 -4.58 9.85
C TRP A 246 -12.31 -3.99 9.64
N LYS A 247 -12.38 -2.91 8.88
CA LYS A 247 -13.62 -2.34 8.37
C LYS A 247 -13.55 -2.34 6.85
N LEU A 248 -14.52 -3.00 6.26
CA LEU A 248 -14.62 -3.16 4.82
C LEU A 248 -15.74 -2.28 4.28
N SER A 249 -15.47 -1.54 3.20
CA SER A 249 -16.47 -0.75 2.50
C SER A 249 -16.36 -0.96 1.00
N PHE A 250 -17.48 -0.77 0.32
CA PHE A 250 -17.61 -0.84 -1.14
C PHE A 250 -18.86 -0.06 -1.55
N ASP A 251 -19.00 0.29 -2.81
CA ASP A 251 -20.14 1.02 -3.34
C ASP A 251 -21.11 0.09 -4.07
N TRP A 252 -22.39 0.18 -3.70
CA TRP A 252 -23.50 -0.27 -4.52
C TRP A 252 -23.68 0.68 -5.70
N MET A 253 -23.93 0.09 -6.87
CA MET A 253 -23.95 0.81 -8.15
C MET A 253 -25.36 0.89 -8.75
N SER A 254 -26.23 -0.02 -8.35
CA SER A 254 -27.63 -0.14 -8.79
C SER A 254 -28.58 -0.22 -7.58
N GLU A 255 -28.35 0.61 -6.56
CA GLU A 255 -29.19 0.74 -5.35
C GLU A 255 -29.49 -0.58 -4.61
N GLU A 256 -28.58 -1.54 -4.70
CA GLU A 256 -28.67 -2.80 -3.96
C GLU A 256 -28.62 -2.55 -2.45
N PHE A 257 -29.16 -3.50 -1.68
CA PHE A 257 -29.18 -3.41 -0.22
C PHE A 257 -28.96 -4.75 0.46
N ILE A 258 -28.48 -4.69 1.70
CA ILE A 258 -28.14 -5.86 2.51
C ILE A 258 -29.38 -6.27 3.32
N TYR A 259 -29.95 -7.42 2.99
CA TYR A 259 -31.10 -7.96 3.71
C TYR A 259 -30.69 -8.68 4.99
N THR A 260 -29.67 -9.54 4.96
CA THR A 260 -29.17 -10.23 6.16
C THR A 260 -27.72 -10.67 5.97
N MET A 261 -27.02 -10.96 7.06
CA MET A 261 -25.60 -11.33 7.06
C MET A 261 -25.28 -12.44 8.07
N LYS A 262 -24.22 -13.21 7.79
CA LYS A 262 -23.59 -14.16 8.70
C LYS A 262 -22.07 -14.02 8.66
N GLY A 263 -21.39 -14.16 9.78
CA GLY A 263 -19.94 -14.04 9.95
C GLY A 263 -19.44 -12.60 10.13
N ALA A 264 -20.19 -11.61 9.66
CA ALA A 264 -19.91 -10.18 9.80
C ALA A 264 -21.22 -9.40 9.96
N TYR A 265 -21.12 -8.10 10.24
CA TYR A 265 -22.27 -7.24 10.46
C TYR A 265 -21.99 -5.80 10.00
N PRO A 266 -23.01 -5.04 9.57
CA PRO A 266 -22.82 -3.61 9.31
C PRO A 266 -22.47 -2.87 10.59
N TYR A 267 -21.58 -1.89 10.49
CA TYR A 267 -21.20 -1.00 11.59
C TYR A 267 -22.40 -0.17 12.07
N VAL A 268 -23.25 0.26 11.12
CA VAL A 268 -24.53 0.92 11.38
C VAL A 268 -25.63 0.07 10.76
N VAL A 269 -26.62 -0.29 11.59
CA VAL A 269 -27.84 -0.97 11.14
C VAL A 269 -28.98 0.03 11.12
N ASP A 270 -29.40 0.39 9.92
CA ASP A 270 -30.54 1.27 9.67
C ASP A 270 -31.27 0.84 8.40
N ALA A 271 -32.53 0.46 8.55
CA ALA A 271 -33.42 0.06 7.47
C ALA A 271 -34.31 1.23 6.99
N SER A 272 -34.27 2.38 7.66
CA SER A 272 -35.18 3.51 7.41
C SER A 272 -35.07 4.03 5.98
N GLU A 273 -33.83 4.14 5.46
CA GLU A 273 -33.59 4.60 4.09
C GLU A 273 -34.17 3.63 3.04
N CYS A 274 -34.08 2.31 3.26
CA CYS A 274 -34.76 1.38 2.36
C CYS A 274 -36.28 1.51 2.47
N LEU A 275 -36.81 1.54 3.69
CA LEU A 275 -38.26 1.50 3.93
C LEU A 275 -38.98 2.69 3.29
N PHE A 276 -38.40 3.88 3.40
CA PHE A 276 -38.95 5.11 2.83
C PHE A 276 -38.36 5.46 1.46
N GLY A 277 -37.46 4.63 0.93
CA GLY A 277 -36.76 4.83 -0.34
C GLY A 277 -37.34 4.05 -1.52
N PRO A 278 -36.59 3.98 -2.63
CA PRO A 278 -36.93 3.19 -3.81
C PRO A 278 -37.15 1.70 -3.49
N GLN A 279 -36.37 1.14 -2.56
CA GLN A 279 -36.41 -0.25 -2.16
C GLN A 279 -37.76 -0.61 -1.54
N GLY A 280 -38.27 0.17 -0.57
CA GLY A 280 -39.57 -0.01 0.06
C GLY A 280 -40.74 0.19 -0.90
N THR A 281 -40.59 1.11 -1.86
CA THR A 281 -41.59 1.34 -2.92
C THR A 281 -41.71 0.14 -3.87
N TYR A 282 -40.57 -0.47 -4.21
CA TYR A 282 -40.50 -1.60 -5.12
C TYR A 282 -40.86 -2.93 -4.43
N TYR A 283 -40.27 -3.22 -3.28
CA TYR A 283 -40.44 -4.47 -2.53
C TYR A 283 -41.59 -4.42 -1.51
N GLN A 284 -42.80 -4.13 -1.97
CA GLN A 284 -43.96 -3.91 -1.09
C GLN A 284 -44.33 -5.12 -0.20
N SER A 285 -44.00 -6.33 -0.64
CA SER A 285 -44.29 -7.58 0.09
C SER A 285 -43.13 -8.08 0.94
N LEU A 286 -41.98 -7.39 0.94
CA LEU A 286 -40.82 -7.79 1.70
C LEU A 286 -40.97 -7.34 3.16
N ASP A 287 -40.64 -8.23 4.09
CA ASP A 287 -40.52 -7.86 5.50
C ASP A 287 -39.18 -7.14 5.73
N PHE A 288 -39.26 -5.81 5.88
CA PHE A 288 -38.12 -4.94 6.12
C PHE A 288 -37.54 -5.06 7.53
N ALA A 289 -38.16 -5.81 8.46
CA ALA A 289 -37.66 -5.97 9.82
C ALA A 289 -36.27 -6.64 9.89
N ASN A 290 -35.92 -7.44 8.88
CA ASN A 290 -34.61 -8.09 8.81
C ASN A 290 -33.55 -7.26 8.09
N VAL A 291 -33.93 -6.25 7.30
CA VAL A 291 -33.01 -5.45 6.48
C VAL A 291 -31.96 -4.80 7.37
N LEU A 292 -30.69 -4.97 7.00
CA LEU A 292 -29.58 -4.54 7.83
C LEU A 292 -29.02 -3.18 7.40
N ASN A 293 -28.89 -2.93 6.10
CA ASN A 293 -28.27 -1.69 5.61
C ASN A 293 -28.68 -1.37 4.17
N CYS A 294 -28.90 -0.08 3.92
CA CYS A 294 -29.38 0.49 2.65
C CYS A 294 -28.46 1.60 2.13
N GLU A 295 -27.40 1.91 2.88
CA GLU A 295 -26.46 2.93 2.51
C GLU A 295 -25.78 2.51 1.22
N ARG A 296 -25.58 3.46 0.30
CA ARG A 296 -24.85 3.19 -0.94
C ARG A 296 -23.44 2.64 -0.67
N ARG A 297 -22.80 3.07 0.41
CA ARG A 297 -21.46 2.65 0.82
C ARG A 297 -21.47 2.11 2.25
N PRO A 298 -21.90 0.85 2.48
CA PRO A 298 -21.91 0.28 3.82
C PRO A 298 -20.49 0.13 4.37
N THR A 299 -20.36 0.21 5.70
CA THR A 299 -19.17 -0.25 6.42
C THR A 299 -19.46 -1.55 7.14
N ILE A 300 -18.77 -2.62 6.76
CA ILE A 300 -18.91 -3.96 7.33
C ILE A 300 -17.76 -4.21 8.30
N ILE A 301 -18.09 -4.81 9.45
CA ILE A 301 -17.15 -5.22 10.48
C ILE A 301 -17.34 -6.70 10.83
N ASP A 302 -16.28 -7.33 11.31
CA ASP A 302 -16.34 -8.71 11.81
C ASP A 302 -17.10 -8.81 13.15
N LEU A 303 -17.55 -10.01 13.47
CA LEU A 303 -18.19 -10.32 14.74
C LEU A 303 -17.15 -10.59 15.85
N PRO A 304 -17.55 -10.47 17.13
CA PRO A 304 -16.70 -10.90 18.24
C PRO A 304 -16.64 -12.43 18.38
N PRO A 305 -15.58 -12.98 19.00
CA PRO A 305 -15.45 -14.43 19.24
C PRO A 305 -16.62 -15.08 19.96
N THR A 306 -17.34 -14.32 20.79
CA THR A 306 -18.55 -14.79 21.50
C THR A 306 -19.71 -15.15 20.56
N LYS A 307 -19.67 -14.65 19.32
CA LYS A 307 -20.69 -14.90 18.29
C LYS A 307 -20.31 -16.00 17.30
N PHE A 308 -19.12 -16.61 17.41
CA PHE A 308 -18.68 -17.65 16.48
C PHE A 308 -19.67 -18.84 16.37
N ASN A 309 -20.21 -19.30 17.50
CA ASN A 309 -21.14 -20.43 17.55
C ASN A 309 -22.63 -20.02 17.41
N ASP A 310 -22.92 -18.74 17.18
CA ASP A 310 -24.29 -18.23 17.00
C ASP A 310 -24.87 -18.74 15.67
N THR A 311 -26.00 -19.46 15.69
CA THR A 311 -26.62 -20.05 14.50
C THR A 311 -27.18 -19.01 13.53
N THR A 312 -27.51 -17.82 14.04
CA THR A 312 -28.13 -16.74 13.27
C THR A 312 -27.06 -15.85 12.66
N LEU A 313 -26.11 -15.37 13.47
CA LEU A 313 -25.12 -14.39 13.05
C LEU A 313 -23.75 -14.99 12.74
N GLY A 314 -23.37 -16.11 13.34
CA GLY A 314 -22.04 -16.72 13.22
C GLY A 314 -22.01 -17.93 12.30
N GLN A 315 -21.31 -18.98 12.75
CA GLN A 315 -21.15 -20.27 12.07
C GLN A 315 -20.59 -20.18 10.64
N ILE A 316 -19.76 -19.17 10.39
CA ILE A 316 -18.99 -19.05 9.15
C ILE A 316 -17.53 -19.40 9.45
N PRO A 317 -16.89 -20.28 8.66
CA PRO A 317 -15.47 -20.58 8.80
C PRO A 317 -14.61 -19.32 8.78
N SER A 318 -13.63 -19.27 9.67
CA SER A 318 -12.67 -18.16 9.77
C SER A 318 -13.26 -16.78 10.11
N CYS A 319 -14.55 -16.69 10.48
CA CYS A 319 -15.18 -15.46 10.97
C CYS A 319 -14.88 -15.20 12.45
N CYS A 320 -15.39 -14.06 12.91
CA CYS A 320 -15.75 -13.81 14.29
C CYS A 320 -14.54 -13.67 15.22
N ARG A 321 -13.55 -12.88 14.80
CA ARG A 321 -12.29 -12.65 15.53
C ARG A 321 -12.03 -11.16 15.78
N ASN A 322 -13.08 -10.37 15.96
CA ASN A 322 -12.99 -8.90 16.06
C ASN A 322 -12.18 -8.31 14.90
N GLY A 323 -12.26 -8.91 13.72
CA GLY A 323 -11.57 -8.42 12.53
C GLY A 323 -10.07 -8.65 12.55
N THR A 324 -9.59 -9.63 13.32
CA THR A 324 -8.17 -10.02 13.32
C THR A 324 -7.86 -10.95 12.14
N ILE A 325 -6.93 -10.54 11.27
CA ILE A 325 -6.35 -11.36 10.21
C ILE A 325 -4.84 -11.35 10.38
N LEU A 326 -4.27 -12.50 10.73
CA LEU A 326 -2.84 -12.65 11.02
C LEU A 326 -2.02 -12.90 9.74
N PRO A 327 -0.72 -12.59 9.73
CA PRO A 327 0.15 -13.00 8.62
C PRO A 327 0.23 -14.53 8.52
N PRO A 328 0.33 -15.10 7.31
CA PRO A 328 0.44 -16.54 7.11
C PRO A 328 1.71 -17.12 7.73
N THR A 329 2.76 -16.31 7.88
CA THR A 329 3.99 -16.67 8.60
C THR A 329 3.74 -17.01 10.08
N MET A 330 2.73 -16.37 10.69
CA MET A 330 2.38 -16.56 12.10
C MET A 330 1.41 -17.73 12.28
N ASP A 331 0.29 -17.70 11.57
CA ASP A 331 -0.73 -18.74 11.62
C ASP A 331 -1.59 -18.71 10.35
N PRO A 332 -1.32 -19.60 9.36
CA PRO A 332 -2.09 -19.68 8.13
C PRO A 332 -3.59 -19.92 8.33
N SER A 333 -3.99 -20.61 9.41
CA SER A 333 -5.40 -20.88 9.71
C SER A 333 -6.17 -19.62 10.12
N LYS A 334 -5.43 -18.59 10.54
CA LYS A 334 -5.96 -17.29 10.99
C LYS A 334 -5.73 -16.17 9.96
N SER A 335 -5.22 -16.47 8.77
CA SER A 335 -4.92 -15.51 7.70
C SER A 335 -6.09 -15.22 6.75
N THR A 336 -7.26 -15.77 7.03
CA THR A 336 -8.47 -15.53 6.23
C THR A 336 -9.62 -15.08 7.12
N SER A 337 -10.47 -14.17 6.68
CA SER A 337 -11.76 -13.87 7.29
C SER A 337 -12.85 -14.03 6.25
N SER A 338 -14.00 -14.57 6.61
CA SER A 338 -15.11 -14.72 5.66
C SER A 338 -16.45 -14.45 6.30
N PHE A 339 -17.37 -13.97 5.47
CA PHE A 339 -18.76 -13.71 5.83
C PHE A 339 -19.66 -13.92 4.62
N GLN A 340 -20.95 -14.08 4.86
CA GLN A 340 -21.97 -14.21 3.84
C GLN A 340 -23.01 -13.11 4.00
N MET A 341 -23.55 -12.64 2.89
CA MET A 341 -24.64 -11.66 2.89
C MET A 341 -25.67 -11.96 1.80
N GLN A 342 -26.93 -11.71 2.14
CA GLN A 342 -28.03 -11.73 1.19
C GLN A 342 -28.24 -10.33 0.64
N VAL A 343 -28.09 -10.19 -0.67
CA VAL A 343 -28.18 -8.91 -1.39
C VAL A 343 -29.43 -8.91 -2.26
N TYR A 344 -30.25 -7.88 -2.12
CA TYR A 344 -31.39 -7.63 -3.00
C TYR A 344 -30.99 -6.63 -4.09
N LYS A 345 -31.43 -6.91 -5.33
CA LYS A 345 -31.14 -6.12 -6.52
C LYS A 345 -32.26 -5.11 -6.77
N MET A 346 -32.01 -4.06 -7.54
CA MET A 346 -33.08 -3.15 -7.98
C MET A 346 -33.25 -3.19 -9.50
N PRO A 347 -34.44 -2.84 -10.04
CA PRO A 347 -34.61 -2.63 -11.47
C PRO A 347 -33.56 -1.65 -12.03
N PRO A 348 -33.03 -1.89 -13.24
CA PRO A 348 -33.43 -2.94 -14.19
C PRO A 348 -32.78 -4.32 -13.97
N ASP A 349 -31.79 -4.43 -13.08
CA ASP A 349 -30.88 -5.57 -12.95
C ASP A 349 -31.46 -6.76 -12.13
N LEU A 350 -32.68 -7.18 -12.46
CA LEU A 350 -33.42 -8.20 -11.71
C LEU A 350 -33.26 -9.61 -12.25
N ASN A 351 -32.46 -9.84 -13.28
CA ASN A 351 -32.30 -11.17 -13.85
C ASN A 351 -31.33 -12.02 -13.01
N ARG A 352 -31.66 -13.28 -12.72
CA ARG A 352 -30.83 -14.19 -11.90
C ARG A 352 -29.42 -14.44 -12.45
N SER A 353 -29.24 -14.28 -13.77
CA SER A 353 -27.95 -14.44 -14.45
C SER A 353 -27.15 -13.14 -14.57
N GLU A 354 -27.80 -11.99 -14.40
CA GLU A 354 -27.15 -10.68 -14.41
C GLU A 354 -26.65 -10.40 -12.99
N LEU A 355 -25.36 -10.61 -12.80
CA LEU A 355 -24.68 -10.44 -11.53
C LEU A 355 -23.50 -9.48 -11.72
N SER A 356 -23.52 -8.39 -10.97
CA SER A 356 -22.44 -7.41 -10.91
C SER A 356 -21.89 -7.34 -9.48
N PRO A 357 -20.55 -7.25 -9.30
CA PRO A 357 -19.98 -7.06 -7.98
C PRO A 357 -20.09 -5.58 -7.57
N PRO A 358 -20.10 -5.28 -6.26
CA PRO A 358 -19.86 -3.93 -5.76
C PRO A 358 -18.53 -3.37 -6.28
N GLN A 359 -18.40 -2.04 -6.32
CA GLN A 359 -17.21 -1.35 -6.82
C GLN A 359 -16.49 -0.59 -5.69
N ASN A 360 -15.33 0.00 -5.97
CA ASN A 360 -14.68 0.97 -5.06
C ASN A 360 -14.39 0.42 -3.65
N TRP A 361 -13.90 -0.82 -3.62
CA TRP A 361 -13.57 -1.54 -2.40
C TRP A 361 -12.49 -0.81 -1.60
N ASN A 362 -12.65 -0.76 -0.28
CA ASN A 362 -11.66 -0.21 0.63
C ASN A 362 -11.68 -0.99 1.94
N ILE A 363 -10.50 -1.28 2.48
CA ILE A 363 -10.34 -1.94 3.76
C ILE A 363 -9.37 -1.15 4.62
N ASN A 364 -9.77 -0.90 5.87
CA ASN A 364 -8.92 -0.27 6.87
C ASN A 364 -8.93 -1.08 8.18
N GLY A 365 -8.02 -0.75 9.09
CA GLY A 365 -7.96 -1.32 10.44
C GLY A 365 -7.32 -0.32 11.41
N THR A 366 -7.31 -0.63 12.71
CA THR A 366 -6.93 0.34 13.75
C THR A 366 -5.41 0.64 13.77
N LEU A 367 -4.57 -0.37 13.54
CA LEU A 367 -3.09 -0.30 13.63
C LEU A 367 -2.45 -1.05 12.47
N ASN A 368 -2.89 -0.73 11.26
CA ASN A 368 -2.55 -1.50 10.07
C ASN A 368 -2.06 -0.55 8.97
N PRO A 369 -1.21 -1.04 8.06
CA PRO A 369 -0.84 -0.27 6.88
C PRO A 369 -2.09 0.16 6.10
N GLU A 370 -1.97 1.27 5.38
CA GLU A 370 -3.03 1.71 4.47
C GLU A 370 -3.04 0.82 3.23
N TYR A 371 -4.21 0.33 2.84
CA TYR A 371 -4.38 -0.51 1.64
C TYR A 371 -5.05 0.27 0.53
N ALA A 372 -4.49 0.20 -0.67
CA ALA A 372 -5.18 0.59 -1.90
C ALA A 372 -5.69 -0.67 -2.60
N CYS A 373 -7.00 -0.73 -2.82
CA CYS A 373 -7.67 -1.82 -3.51
C CYS A 373 -8.02 -1.42 -4.94
N GLY A 374 -7.82 -2.34 -5.89
CA GLY A 374 -8.26 -2.17 -7.27
C GLY A 374 -9.74 -2.51 -7.47
N GLN A 375 -10.22 -2.37 -8.70
CA GLN A 375 -11.56 -2.80 -9.09
C GLN A 375 -11.68 -4.35 -9.16
N PRO A 376 -12.88 -4.91 -8.94
CA PRO A 376 -13.10 -6.35 -8.98
C PRO A 376 -12.89 -6.91 -10.39
N VAL A 377 -12.01 -7.91 -10.51
CA VAL A 377 -11.72 -8.61 -11.76
C VAL A 377 -12.47 -9.94 -11.79
N ARG A 378 -13.09 -10.25 -12.94
CA ARG A 378 -13.80 -11.52 -13.14
C ARG A 378 -12.81 -12.68 -13.24
N VAL A 379 -12.96 -13.69 -12.37
CA VAL A 379 -12.06 -14.85 -12.30
C VAL A 379 -12.84 -16.17 -12.33
N SER A 380 -12.12 -17.28 -12.48
CA SER A 380 -12.70 -18.62 -12.44
C SER A 380 -13.50 -18.85 -11.15
N PRO A 381 -14.70 -19.45 -11.20
CA PRO A 381 -15.53 -19.70 -10.03
C PRO A 381 -14.79 -20.40 -8.88
N SER A 382 -14.96 -19.86 -7.67
CA SER A 382 -14.45 -20.46 -6.43
C SER A 382 -15.12 -21.79 -6.13
N GLN A 383 -14.38 -22.70 -5.51
CA GLN A 383 -14.86 -24.00 -5.07
C GLN A 383 -14.90 -24.05 -3.55
N PHE A 384 -16.01 -24.57 -3.01
CA PHE A 384 -16.24 -24.71 -1.58
C PHE A 384 -16.50 -26.18 -1.24
N PRO A 385 -15.93 -26.71 -0.16
CA PRO A 385 -16.24 -28.06 0.31
C PRO A 385 -17.74 -28.24 0.55
N ASP A 386 -18.27 -29.42 0.25
CA ASP A 386 -19.69 -29.70 0.48
C ASP A 386 -20.06 -29.57 1.97
N PRO A 387 -21.07 -28.74 2.32
CA PRO A 387 -21.49 -28.54 3.71
C PRO A 387 -21.96 -29.82 4.42
N SER A 388 -22.40 -30.85 3.68
CA SER A 388 -22.82 -32.13 4.23
C SER A 388 -21.65 -33.08 4.54
N GLY A 389 -20.42 -32.69 4.19
CA GLY A 389 -19.21 -33.50 4.38
C GLY A 389 -18.99 -34.55 3.31
N LEU A 390 -19.77 -34.52 2.21
CA LEU A 390 -19.51 -35.33 1.03
C LEU A 390 -18.16 -34.96 0.39
N PRO A 391 -17.46 -35.91 -0.25
CA PRO A 391 -16.18 -35.66 -0.92
C PRO A 391 -16.40 -34.98 -2.28
N SER A 392 -17.16 -33.88 -2.29
CA SER A 392 -17.46 -33.05 -3.44
C SER A 392 -17.25 -31.57 -3.10
N ASN A 393 -17.02 -30.77 -4.14
CA ASN A 393 -16.98 -29.31 -4.02
C ASN A 393 -18.20 -28.73 -4.73
N THR A 394 -18.75 -27.66 -4.16
CA THR A 394 -19.74 -26.80 -4.79
C THR A 394 -19.02 -25.61 -5.41
N THR A 395 -19.45 -25.16 -6.59
CA THR A 395 -18.87 -24.00 -7.28
C THR A 395 -19.74 -22.77 -7.07
N ALA A 396 -19.13 -21.61 -6.90
CA ALA A 396 -19.85 -20.34 -7.04
C ALA A 396 -20.45 -20.20 -8.45
N PHE A 397 -21.56 -19.48 -8.56
CA PHE A 397 -22.13 -19.09 -9.85
C PHE A 397 -21.27 -18.02 -10.54
N ALA A 398 -20.61 -17.19 -9.73
CA ALA A 398 -19.92 -16.01 -10.18
C ALA A 398 -18.87 -15.60 -9.14
N SER A 399 -17.62 -15.41 -9.55
CA SER A 399 -16.52 -15.02 -8.67
C SER A 399 -15.78 -13.79 -9.21
N TRP A 400 -15.52 -12.84 -8.33
CA TRP A 400 -14.65 -11.71 -8.60
C TRP A 400 -13.55 -11.62 -7.55
N GLN A 401 -12.38 -11.18 -7.99
CA GLN A 401 -11.25 -10.94 -7.12
C GLN A 401 -10.92 -9.45 -7.10
N VAL A 402 -10.80 -8.91 -5.90
CA VAL A 402 -10.23 -7.59 -5.64
C VAL A 402 -8.84 -7.80 -5.04
N VAL A 403 -7.85 -7.11 -5.58
CA VAL A 403 -6.49 -7.11 -5.07
C VAL A 403 -6.24 -5.81 -4.33
N CYS A 404 -5.73 -5.90 -3.10
CA CYS A 404 -5.32 -4.74 -2.32
C CYS A 404 -3.85 -4.86 -1.94
N ASN A 405 -3.12 -3.75 -2.09
CA ASN A 405 -1.70 -3.66 -1.76
C ASN A 405 -1.46 -2.59 -0.71
N ILE A 406 -0.43 -2.80 0.11
CA ILE A 406 0.02 -1.84 1.12
C ILE A 406 0.56 -0.61 0.40
N THR A 407 0.08 0.54 0.83
CA THR A 407 0.56 1.85 0.44
C THR A 407 1.16 2.55 1.65
N GLN A 408 2.27 3.27 1.43
CA GLN A 408 2.86 4.16 2.42
C GLN A 408 2.69 5.60 1.93
N PRO A 409 1.63 6.32 2.35
CA PRO A 409 1.45 7.71 1.95
C PRO A 409 2.57 8.55 2.53
N LYS A 410 3.14 9.42 1.71
CA LYS A 410 4.18 10.36 2.16
C LYS A 410 3.59 11.30 3.22
N GLY A 411 4.21 11.34 4.39
CA GLY A 411 3.87 12.26 5.47
C GLY A 411 2.97 11.68 6.56
N VAL A 412 2.60 10.40 6.50
CA VAL A 412 1.97 9.70 7.62
C VAL A 412 3.03 9.23 8.60
N SER A 413 2.91 9.63 9.86
CA SER A 413 3.81 9.19 10.92
C SER A 413 3.46 7.76 11.34
N PRO A 414 4.46 6.88 11.57
CA PRO A 414 4.22 5.54 12.10
C PRO A 414 3.66 5.61 13.53
N LYS A 415 3.12 4.52 14.04
CA LYS A 415 2.55 4.42 15.40
C LYS A 415 3.50 3.80 16.43
N CYS A 416 4.65 3.30 15.96
CA CYS A 416 5.70 2.75 16.79
C CYS A 416 7.06 3.36 16.47
N CYS A 417 7.97 3.31 17.46
CA CYS A 417 9.33 3.79 17.30
C CYS A 417 10.36 2.89 17.96
N VAL A 418 11.61 3.06 17.57
CA VAL A 418 12.74 2.29 18.09
C VAL A 418 13.74 3.20 18.81
N SER A 419 14.32 2.68 19.88
CA SER A 419 15.47 3.26 20.56
C SER A 419 16.67 2.31 20.44
N PHE A 420 17.86 2.89 20.30
CA PHE A 420 19.11 2.13 20.16
C PHE A 420 20.02 2.31 21.36
N SER A 421 20.57 1.20 21.84
CA SER A 421 21.59 1.19 22.89
C SER A 421 22.62 0.08 22.64
N ALA A 422 23.76 0.15 23.30
CA ALA A 422 24.82 -0.84 23.15
C ALA A 422 25.65 -0.95 24.43
N TYR A 423 26.23 -2.11 24.69
CA TYR A 423 27.11 -2.34 25.86
C TYR A 423 28.33 -1.40 25.91
N TYR A 424 28.74 -0.85 24.77
CA TYR A 424 29.87 0.08 24.64
C TYR A 424 29.45 1.56 24.70
N ASN A 425 28.19 1.87 24.99
CA ASN A 425 27.68 3.22 25.16
C ASN A 425 26.84 3.32 26.44
N GLU A 426 27.12 4.31 27.27
CA GLU A 426 26.38 4.54 28.53
C GLU A 426 25.01 5.19 28.30
N SER A 427 24.76 5.73 27.09
CA SER A 427 23.53 6.40 26.73
C SER A 427 22.67 5.57 25.79
N VAL A 428 21.36 5.83 25.84
CA VAL A 428 20.38 5.38 24.87
C VAL A 428 20.09 6.51 23.89
N ILE A 429 20.05 6.16 22.61
CA ILE A 429 19.50 6.99 21.55
C ILE A 429 17.99 6.72 21.52
N PRO A 430 17.13 7.66 21.97
CA PRO A 430 15.69 7.44 22.03
C PRO A 430 15.05 7.51 20.63
N CYS A 431 13.75 7.32 20.60
CA CYS A 431 12.93 7.65 19.44
C CYS A 431 13.11 9.13 19.04
N GLY A 432 12.96 9.40 17.75
CA GLY A 432 13.03 10.76 17.22
C GLY A 432 11.91 11.64 17.76
N THR A 433 12.15 12.94 17.79
CA THR A 433 11.11 13.93 18.09
C THR A 433 9.97 13.83 17.09
N CYS A 434 8.73 13.80 17.58
CA CYS A 434 7.54 13.63 16.76
C CYS A 434 7.55 12.36 15.89
N ALA A 435 8.23 11.29 16.32
CA ALA A 435 8.33 10.05 15.55
C ALA A 435 6.95 9.49 15.15
N CYS A 436 5.97 9.55 16.05
CA CYS A 436 4.59 9.14 15.81
C CYS A 436 3.62 10.31 15.60
N GLY A 437 4.15 11.45 15.15
CA GLY A 437 3.39 12.64 14.82
C GLY A 437 3.31 13.64 15.98
N CYS A 438 3.08 14.90 15.65
CA CYS A 438 2.88 15.98 16.62
C CYS A 438 1.64 16.79 16.22
N SER A 439 0.84 17.18 17.22
CA SER A 439 -0.29 18.08 16.98
C SER A 439 0.20 19.45 16.50
N SER A 440 -0.54 20.08 15.59
CA SER A 440 -0.24 21.42 15.06
C SER A 440 -0.20 22.51 16.15
N SER A 441 -0.79 22.27 17.32
CA SER A 441 -0.77 23.19 18.47
C SER A 441 0.51 23.15 19.32
N THR A 442 1.39 22.17 19.11
CA THR A 442 2.59 21.93 19.97
C THR A 442 3.79 22.82 19.65
N THR A 443 3.73 23.63 18.59
CA THR A 443 4.85 24.45 18.11
C THR A 443 5.24 25.60 19.04
N SER A 444 4.45 25.89 20.09
CA SER A 444 4.70 26.98 21.04
C SER A 444 5.42 26.55 22.33
N THR A 445 5.42 25.25 22.68
CA THR A 445 5.98 24.74 23.95
C THR A 445 7.25 23.90 23.77
N CYS A 446 7.43 23.25 22.63
CA CYS A 446 8.60 22.42 22.32
C CYS A 446 9.00 22.56 20.84
N SER A 447 10.24 22.21 20.52
CA SER A 447 10.71 22.14 19.14
C SER A 447 10.30 20.80 18.51
N THR A 448 9.57 20.86 17.41
CA THR A 448 9.20 19.69 16.58
C THR A 448 10.34 19.20 15.69
N THR A 449 11.46 19.93 15.64
CA THR A 449 12.60 19.65 14.74
C THR A 449 13.92 19.44 15.47
N ALA A 450 14.01 19.79 16.75
CA ALA A 450 15.20 19.53 17.54
C ALA A 450 15.44 18.02 17.66
N SER A 451 16.70 17.60 17.68
CA SER A 451 17.02 16.19 17.91
C SER A 451 16.67 15.79 19.34
N ALA A 452 16.16 14.57 19.50
CA ALA A 452 15.87 14.01 20.80
C ALA A 452 17.15 13.90 21.66
N MET A 453 17.01 14.20 22.95
CA MET A 453 18.13 14.18 23.90
C MET A 453 18.51 12.74 24.26
N LEU A 454 19.80 12.46 24.41
CA LEU A 454 20.28 11.16 24.88
C LEU A 454 19.76 10.88 26.29
N LEU A 455 19.39 9.63 26.54
CA LEU A 455 18.78 9.20 27.80
C LEU A 455 19.66 8.19 28.56
N PRO A 456 19.58 8.15 29.91
CA PRO A 456 20.03 6.98 30.66
C PRO A 456 19.10 5.78 30.39
N SER A 457 19.58 4.55 30.58
CA SER A 457 18.83 3.32 30.26
C SER A 457 17.51 3.19 31.01
N GLU A 458 17.47 3.65 32.26
CA GLU A 458 16.31 3.51 33.14
C GLU A 458 15.14 4.39 32.67
N ALA A 459 15.42 5.45 31.90
CA ALA A 459 14.40 6.35 31.38
C ALA A 459 13.49 5.68 30.34
N LEU A 460 13.89 4.54 29.75
CA LEU A 460 13.06 3.80 28.80
C LEU A 460 11.80 3.19 29.44
N LEU A 461 11.78 3.02 30.75
CA LEU A 461 10.63 2.50 31.51
C LEU A 461 9.72 3.61 32.06
N VAL A 462 10.04 4.87 31.76
CA VAL A 462 9.32 6.05 32.21
C VAL A 462 8.57 6.63 31.00
N PRO A 463 7.31 7.10 31.13
CA PRO A 463 6.60 7.77 30.03
C PRO A 463 7.31 9.05 29.62
N PHE A 464 7.14 9.47 28.36
CA PHE A 464 7.95 10.54 27.76
C PHE A 464 7.89 11.84 28.58
N GLU A 465 6.70 12.22 29.04
CA GLU A 465 6.43 13.45 29.79
C GLU A 465 7.36 13.57 31.01
N ASN A 466 7.63 12.43 31.66
CA ASN A 466 8.43 12.33 32.87
C ASN A 466 9.93 12.09 32.59
N ARG A 467 10.36 11.85 31.33
CA ARG A 467 11.77 11.67 30.96
C ARG A 467 12.56 12.96 30.92
N THR A 468 11.90 14.12 30.80
CA THR A 468 12.56 15.41 30.58
C THR A 468 13.59 15.76 31.65
N ASP A 469 13.27 15.54 32.92
CA ASP A 469 14.18 15.85 34.02
C ASP A 469 15.38 14.89 34.06
N MET A 470 15.15 13.61 33.74
CA MET A 470 16.22 12.61 33.59
C MET A 470 17.15 12.95 32.43
N ALA A 471 16.60 13.42 31.30
CA ALA A 471 17.36 13.82 30.13
C ALA A 471 18.25 15.04 30.42
N LYS A 472 17.72 16.06 31.12
CA LYS A 472 18.49 17.25 31.54
C LYS A 472 19.60 16.87 32.51
N ALA A 473 19.28 16.12 33.56
CA ALA A 473 20.26 15.68 34.54
C ALA A 473 21.38 14.85 33.88
N TRP A 474 21.03 13.98 32.93
CA TRP A 474 22.01 13.21 32.17
C TRP A 474 22.87 14.08 31.26
N ALA A 475 22.26 15.04 30.56
CA ALA A 475 22.98 15.99 29.72
C ALA A 475 23.97 16.82 30.54
N ASP A 476 23.57 17.29 31.72
CA ASP A 476 24.44 18.02 32.65
C ASP A 476 25.61 17.16 33.12
N LEU A 477 25.35 15.91 33.54
CA LEU A 477 26.36 14.94 33.97
C LEU A 477 27.36 14.57 32.87
N LYS A 478 26.92 14.54 31.61
CA LYS A 478 27.75 14.20 30.44
C LYS A 478 28.26 15.42 29.68
N HIS A 479 27.99 16.63 30.18
CA HIS A 479 28.34 17.90 29.54
C HIS A 479 27.84 17.99 28.08
N LEU A 480 26.62 17.53 27.84
CA LEU A 480 25.94 17.58 26.53
C LEU A 480 25.10 18.86 26.40
N PRO A 481 24.96 19.42 25.18
CA PRO A 481 24.12 20.58 24.97
C PRO A 481 22.64 20.24 25.16
N VAL A 482 21.90 21.13 25.83
CA VAL A 482 20.45 21.03 26.01
C VAL A 482 19.76 22.01 25.04
N PRO A 483 18.92 21.53 24.11
CA PRO A 483 18.18 22.40 23.19
C PRO A 483 17.21 23.33 23.93
N ASN A 484 17.03 24.56 23.43
CA ASN A 484 16.02 25.50 23.90
C ASN A 484 15.31 26.16 22.69
N PRO A 485 14.03 25.88 22.43
CA PRO A 485 13.13 25.05 23.24
C PRO A 485 13.50 23.55 23.19
N LEU A 486 13.07 22.81 24.22
CA LEU A 486 13.29 21.36 24.33
C LEU A 486 12.61 20.60 23.18
N PRO A 487 13.12 19.42 22.78
CA PRO A 487 12.46 18.58 21.78
C PRO A 487 11.08 18.12 22.25
N CYS A 488 10.13 18.01 21.33
CA CYS A 488 8.83 17.41 21.60
C CYS A 488 8.92 15.89 21.83
N SER A 489 7.84 15.33 22.38
CA SER A 489 7.60 13.89 22.54
C SER A 489 7.61 13.11 21.24
N ASP A 490 7.91 11.82 21.35
CA ASP A 490 7.76 10.88 20.23
C ASP A 490 6.29 10.59 19.93
N ASN A 491 5.40 10.65 20.93
CA ASN A 491 3.95 10.37 20.88
C ASN A 491 3.60 8.95 20.41
N CYS A 492 4.49 7.98 20.65
CA CYS A 492 4.31 6.62 20.18
C CYS A 492 3.63 5.72 21.23
N GLY A 493 2.56 5.02 20.85
CA GLY A 493 1.88 4.04 21.71
C GLY A 493 2.71 2.78 21.96
N VAL A 494 3.60 2.43 21.03
CA VAL A 494 4.56 1.32 21.17
C VAL A 494 5.98 1.82 20.97
N SER A 495 6.86 1.46 21.91
CA SER A 495 8.29 1.73 21.77
C SER A 495 9.10 0.44 21.91
N ILE A 496 10.14 0.30 21.09
CA ILE A 496 10.98 -0.88 21.05
C ILE A 496 12.40 -0.47 21.36
N ASN A 497 13.05 -1.11 22.33
CA ASN A 497 14.49 -0.96 22.52
C ASN A 497 15.24 -2.11 21.86
N TRP A 498 16.15 -1.75 20.95
CA TRP A 498 17.14 -2.67 20.39
C TRP A 498 18.51 -2.38 21.01
N HIS A 499 18.98 -3.33 21.82
CA HIS A 499 20.23 -3.21 22.57
C HIS A 499 21.26 -4.23 22.05
N VAL A 500 22.39 -3.75 21.54
CA VAL A 500 23.55 -4.62 21.27
C VAL A 500 24.18 -5.01 22.61
N TYR A 501 23.98 -6.26 23.02
CA TYR A 501 24.25 -6.72 24.38
C TYR A 501 25.67 -7.23 24.59
N THR A 502 26.20 -8.03 23.67
CA THR A 502 27.58 -8.53 23.73
C THR A 502 28.16 -8.71 22.34
N ASP A 503 29.48 -8.61 22.23
CA ASP A 503 30.24 -8.91 21.02
C ASP A 503 31.48 -9.76 21.39
N TYR A 504 31.55 -10.99 20.91
CA TYR A 504 32.61 -11.94 21.26
C TYR A 504 33.19 -12.61 20.00
N THR A 505 34.21 -13.47 20.17
CA THR A 505 35.03 -13.97 19.04
C THR A 505 34.22 -14.67 17.96
N ASN A 506 33.28 -15.54 18.36
CA ASN A 506 32.55 -16.42 17.44
C ASN A 506 31.08 -16.01 17.19
N GLY A 507 30.64 -14.92 17.81
CA GLY A 507 29.23 -14.52 17.81
C GLY A 507 29.02 -13.20 18.53
N TRP A 508 27.77 -12.78 18.59
CA TRP A 508 27.33 -11.58 19.31
C TRP A 508 25.86 -11.76 19.70
N SER A 509 25.33 -10.88 20.53
CA SER A 509 23.94 -10.95 20.95
C SER A 509 23.29 -9.58 20.98
N ALA A 510 22.02 -9.51 20.59
CA ALA A 510 21.15 -8.37 20.80
C ALA A 510 20.07 -8.69 21.85
N ARG A 511 19.49 -7.67 22.45
CA ARG A 511 18.28 -7.77 23.24
C ARG A 511 17.23 -6.85 22.62
N ILE A 512 16.06 -7.41 22.38
CA ILE A 512 14.87 -6.67 21.99
C ILE A 512 13.96 -6.56 23.22
N THR A 513 13.47 -5.35 23.49
CA THR A 513 12.49 -5.07 24.53
C THR A 513 11.33 -4.30 23.92
N LEU A 514 10.12 -4.83 24.09
CA LEU A 514 8.88 -4.23 23.61
C LEU A 514 8.20 -3.55 24.79
N PHE A 515 7.78 -2.30 24.60
CA PHE A 515 7.01 -1.53 25.57
C PHE A 515 5.68 -1.11 24.95
N ASN A 516 4.59 -1.46 25.61
CA ASN A 516 3.25 -1.03 25.27
C ASN A 516 2.80 0.07 26.24
N TRP A 517 2.64 1.28 25.71
CA TRP A 517 2.16 2.46 26.42
C TRP A 517 0.67 2.68 26.20
N ASP A 518 0.02 1.89 25.36
CA ASP A 518 -1.43 1.97 25.15
C ASP A 518 -2.21 1.33 26.31
N GLU A 519 -3.44 1.81 26.50
CA GLU A 519 -4.40 1.26 27.46
C GLU A 519 -4.93 -0.14 27.08
N THR A 520 -4.60 -0.62 25.87
CA THR A 520 -5.07 -1.90 25.35
C THR A 520 -3.93 -2.90 25.16
N ALA A 521 -4.19 -4.16 25.47
CA ALA A 521 -3.21 -5.23 25.30
C ALA A 521 -3.18 -5.73 23.84
N PHE A 522 -2.00 -6.06 23.35
CA PHE A 522 -1.81 -6.69 22.05
C PHE A 522 -1.78 -8.21 22.19
N ALA A 523 -2.84 -8.86 21.72
CA ALA A 523 -2.93 -10.32 21.61
C ALA A 523 -2.30 -10.81 20.30
N ASP A 524 -1.66 -11.99 20.35
CA ASP A 524 -0.96 -12.59 19.21
C ASP A 524 0.05 -11.61 18.58
N TRP A 525 0.75 -10.81 19.38
CA TRP A 525 1.70 -9.81 18.87
C TRP A 525 2.89 -10.47 18.16
N PHE A 526 3.46 -9.76 17.18
CA PHE A 526 4.76 -10.11 16.59
C PHE A 526 5.61 -8.86 16.33
N ALA A 527 6.92 -9.07 16.23
CA ALA A 527 7.89 -8.10 15.76
C ALA A 527 8.73 -8.73 14.65
N ALA A 528 9.03 -7.97 13.60
CA ALA A 528 9.95 -8.40 12.55
C ALA A 528 11.10 -7.40 12.44
N VAL A 529 12.32 -7.90 12.27
CA VAL A 529 13.53 -7.07 12.29
C VAL A 529 14.39 -7.40 11.08
N GLU A 530 14.63 -6.40 10.25
CA GLU A 530 15.50 -6.50 9.07
C GLU A 530 16.93 -6.12 9.44
N LEU A 531 17.89 -7.00 9.16
CA LEU A 531 19.31 -6.84 9.46
C LEU A 531 20.17 -7.12 8.23
N ASP A 532 20.61 -6.06 7.54
CA ASP A 532 21.36 -6.13 6.28
C ASP A 532 22.45 -7.22 6.22
N LYS A 533 23.47 -7.14 7.09
CA LYS A 533 24.57 -8.12 7.12
C LYS A 533 24.43 -9.19 8.19
N ALA A 534 23.63 -8.93 9.20
CA ALA A 534 23.60 -9.69 10.44
C ALA A 534 22.60 -10.86 10.41
N ALA A 535 21.56 -10.78 9.56
CA ALA A 535 20.47 -11.74 9.55
C ALA A 535 20.91 -13.18 9.28
N ALA A 536 21.85 -13.40 8.35
CA ALA A 536 22.41 -14.72 8.05
C ALA A 536 23.14 -15.36 9.24
N GLY A 537 23.50 -14.56 10.25
CA GLY A 537 24.09 -15.01 11.51
C GLY A 537 23.07 -15.45 12.55
N PHE A 538 21.77 -15.27 12.33
CA PHE A 538 20.74 -15.57 13.33
C PHE A 538 20.80 -17.03 13.80
N GLU A 539 20.90 -17.25 15.12
CA GLU A 539 20.88 -18.58 15.72
C GLU A 539 19.57 -18.84 16.46
N LYS A 540 19.23 -17.98 17.43
CA LYS A 540 18.07 -18.22 18.31
C LYS A 540 17.58 -16.95 19.00
N THR A 541 16.27 -16.91 19.22
CA THR A 541 15.61 -16.01 20.17
C THR A 541 15.17 -16.83 21.39
N TYR A 542 15.50 -16.39 22.61
CA TYR A 542 15.37 -17.24 23.81
C TYR A 542 13.99 -17.23 24.47
N SER A 543 13.41 -16.04 24.67
CA SER A 543 12.12 -15.86 25.36
C SER A 543 10.95 -15.71 24.39
N PHE A 544 11.23 -15.44 23.11
CA PHE A 544 10.26 -15.41 22.03
C PHE A 544 10.47 -16.61 21.11
N ASN A 545 9.45 -16.97 20.35
CA ASN A 545 9.61 -17.86 19.21
C ASN A 545 10.08 -17.02 18.02
N GLY A 546 11.31 -17.27 17.53
CA GLY A 546 11.91 -16.48 16.46
C GLY A 546 12.49 -17.33 15.35
N SER A 547 12.32 -16.89 14.10
CA SER A 547 12.84 -17.55 12.91
C SER A 547 13.31 -16.53 11.87
N LEU A 548 14.29 -16.91 11.06
CA LEU A 548 14.67 -16.16 9.87
C LEU A 548 13.69 -16.49 8.74
N LEU A 549 13.09 -15.47 8.13
CA LEU A 549 12.13 -15.66 7.05
C LEU A 549 12.85 -15.98 5.74
N SER A 550 12.35 -16.98 5.00
CA SER A 550 12.91 -17.37 3.70
C SER A 550 12.47 -16.46 2.55
N ASN A 551 11.30 -15.83 2.67
CA ASN A 551 10.64 -15.08 1.60
C ASN A 551 10.68 -13.56 1.84
N VAL A 552 11.33 -13.11 2.91
CA VAL A 552 11.51 -11.70 3.25
C VAL A 552 12.99 -11.51 3.57
N ASP A 553 13.68 -10.79 2.70
CA ASP A 553 15.14 -10.68 2.76
C ASP A 553 15.60 -10.19 4.14
N ASN A 554 16.58 -10.91 4.70
CA ASN A 554 17.28 -10.56 5.93
C ASN A 554 16.38 -10.24 7.13
N THR A 555 15.18 -10.82 7.20
CA THR A 555 14.18 -10.49 8.20
C THR A 555 14.01 -11.61 9.22
N ILE A 556 14.19 -11.28 10.50
CA ILE A 556 13.94 -12.15 11.64
C ILE A 556 12.54 -11.86 12.17
N PHE A 557 11.66 -12.84 12.11
CA PHE A 557 10.31 -12.77 12.67
C PHE A 557 10.31 -13.31 14.09
N MET A 558 9.62 -12.63 15.01
CA MET A 558 9.56 -12.99 16.43
C MET A 558 8.14 -12.82 16.95
N GLN A 559 7.66 -13.81 17.69
CA GLN A 559 6.34 -13.79 18.32
C GLN A 559 6.39 -14.38 19.73
N GLY A 560 5.35 -14.12 20.53
CA GLY A 560 5.21 -14.73 21.85
C GLY A 560 5.20 -16.26 21.79
N GLN A 561 5.75 -16.90 22.82
CA GLN A 561 5.57 -18.35 23.01
C GLN A 561 4.11 -18.65 23.39
N PRO A 562 3.63 -19.90 23.21
CA PRO A 562 2.31 -20.29 23.71
C PRO A 562 2.12 -19.91 25.18
N GLY A 563 1.09 -19.12 25.49
CA GLY A 563 0.81 -18.58 26.83
C GLY A 563 1.49 -17.23 27.16
N LEU A 564 2.40 -16.74 26.31
CA LEU A 564 3.05 -15.42 26.40
C LEU A 564 2.76 -14.56 25.15
N ASN A 565 1.69 -14.87 24.43
CA ASN A 565 1.24 -14.18 23.22
C ASN A 565 0.51 -12.86 23.51
N TYR A 566 0.57 -12.34 24.74
CA TYR A 566 0.00 -11.05 25.13
C TYR A 566 1.10 -10.08 25.55
N LEU A 567 1.10 -8.90 24.93
CA LEU A 567 1.80 -7.73 25.42
C LEU A 567 0.77 -6.87 26.15
N THR A 568 0.82 -6.88 27.49
CA THR A 568 -0.18 -6.23 28.34
C THR A 568 -0.24 -4.73 28.10
N ALA A 569 -1.35 -4.10 28.48
CA ALA A 569 -1.50 -2.65 28.46
C ALA A 569 -0.59 -1.95 29.49
N GLU A 570 -0.49 -0.63 29.37
CA GLU A 570 0.04 0.23 30.43
C GLU A 570 -0.73 0.03 31.74
N THR A 571 -0.02 0.14 32.86
CA THR A 571 -0.58 0.03 34.21
C THR A 571 -0.16 1.20 35.08
N ALA A 572 -0.99 1.53 36.07
CA ALA A 572 -0.65 2.58 37.03
C ALA A 572 0.63 2.24 37.82
N GLY A 573 1.42 3.26 38.14
CA GLY A 573 2.59 3.12 39.01
C GLY A 573 2.21 2.60 40.41
N ALA A 574 3.20 2.09 41.14
CA ALA A 574 2.98 1.48 42.47
C ALA A 574 2.26 2.43 43.45
N ASN A 575 2.60 3.72 43.41
CA ASN A 575 1.85 4.80 44.03
C ASN A 575 1.42 5.82 42.96
N PRO A 576 0.18 5.76 42.44
CA PRO A 576 -0.28 6.61 41.35
C PRO A 576 -0.19 8.13 41.63
N SER A 577 -0.07 8.54 42.89
CA SER A 577 0.10 9.95 43.27
C SER A 577 1.55 10.45 43.15
N LYS A 578 2.52 9.56 42.93
CA LYS A 578 3.96 9.88 42.91
C LYS A 578 4.72 9.20 41.76
N ASP A 579 4.35 7.97 41.47
CA ASP A 579 5.01 7.13 40.49
C ASP A 579 4.29 7.24 39.14
N PRO A 580 5.04 7.45 38.04
CA PRO A 580 4.44 7.46 36.72
C PRO A 580 3.88 6.07 36.34
N PRO A 581 2.99 6.01 35.34
CA PRO A 581 2.54 4.73 34.80
C PRO A 581 3.71 3.91 34.21
N VAL A 582 3.49 2.60 34.12
CA VAL A 582 4.50 1.62 33.71
C VAL A 582 3.96 0.85 32.49
N PRO A 583 4.76 0.74 31.41
CA PRO A 583 4.30 0.08 30.19
C PRO A 583 4.20 -1.43 30.38
N GLY A 584 3.33 -2.06 29.61
CA GLY A 584 3.45 -3.50 29.40
C GLY A 584 4.79 -3.84 28.76
N LYS A 585 5.47 -4.88 29.24
CA LYS A 585 6.85 -5.17 28.83
C LYS A 585 7.05 -6.64 28.48
N GLN A 586 7.64 -6.87 27.32
CA GLN A 586 8.18 -8.17 26.91
C GLN A 586 9.62 -8.01 26.44
N GLN A 587 10.49 -8.97 26.70
CA GLN A 587 11.88 -8.90 26.25
C GLN A 587 12.43 -10.27 25.86
N SER A 588 13.38 -10.28 24.94
CA SER A 588 14.17 -11.47 24.63
C SER A 588 15.58 -11.11 24.22
N VAL A 589 16.50 -12.03 24.49
CA VAL A 589 17.85 -12.03 23.90
C VAL A 589 17.81 -12.80 22.58
N ILE A 590 18.62 -12.35 21.64
CA ILE A 590 18.83 -12.91 20.31
C ILE A 590 20.33 -13.20 20.16
N SER A 591 20.69 -14.42 19.79
CA SER A 591 22.08 -14.80 19.52
C SER A 591 22.37 -14.88 18.03
N PHE A 592 23.58 -14.48 17.67
CA PHE A 592 24.07 -14.47 16.30
C PHE A 592 25.47 -15.08 16.21
N THR A 593 25.70 -15.92 15.21
CA THR A 593 27.02 -16.43 14.84
C THR A 593 27.72 -15.52 13.85
N LYS A 594 29.05 -15.38 14.02
CA LYS A 594 29.91 -14.70 13.03
C LYS A 594 30.37 -15.62 11.91
N LYS A 595 30.13 -16.93 12.02
CA LYS A 595 30.62 -17.93 11.05
C LYS A 595 30.04 -17.73 9.65
N THR A 596 28.78 -17.35 9.57
CA THR A 596 28.04 -17.13 8.32
C THR A 596 28.03 -15.67 7.88
N THR A 597 28.64 -14.77 8.66
CA THR A 597 28.68 -13.33 8.42
C THR A 597 30.12 -12.80 8.43
N PRO A 598 30.99 -13.29 7.52
CA PRO A 598 32.39 -12.90 7.50
C PRO A 598 32.54 -11.38 7.28
N GLY A 599 33.36 -10.74 8.12
CA GLY A 599 33.60 -9.30 8.05
C GLY A 599 32.55 -8.42 8.75
N ILE A 600 31.58 -9.01 9.47
CA ILE A 600 30.61 -8.24 10.26
C ILE A 600 31.31 -7.38 11.32
N ASN A 601 30.95 -6.10 11.37
CA ASN A 601 31.46 -5.14 12.34
C ASN A 601 30.32 -4.59 13.20
N VAL A 602 30.01 -5.33 14.27
CA VAL A 602 28.93 -5.02 15.21
C VAL A 602 29.09 -3.62 15.82
N ALA A 603 30.32 -3.25 16.21
CA ALA A 603 30.62 -1.94 16.79
C ALA A 603 30.61 -0.77 15.80
N ALA A 604 30.65 -1.04 14.49
CA ALA A 604 30.51 -0.03 13.42
C ALA A 604 29.05 0.19 12.98
N GLY A 605 28.11 -0.60 13.49
CA GLY A 605 26.69 -0.42 13.20
C GLY A 605 25.98 -1.64 12.61
N ASP A 606 26.72 -2.68 12.18
CA ASP A 606 26.14 -3.86 11.52
C ASP A 606 25.22 -4.68 12.47
N GLY A 607 25.31 -4.47 13.79
CA GLY A 607 24.44 -5.11 14.78
C GLY A 607 23.09 -4.42 15.01
N PHE A 608 22.80 -3.34 14.28
CA PHE A 608 21.54 -2.59 14.39
C PHE A 608 20.65 -2.79 13.17
N PRO A 609 19.33 -2.86 13.35
CA PRO A 609 18.41 -3.13 12.25
C PRO A 609 18.30 -1.98 11.25
N THR A 610 18.00 -2.31 10.00
CA THR A 610 17.66 -1.34 8.95
C THR A 610 16.17 -1.01 8.95
N LYS A 611 15.34 -1.96 9.38
CA LYS A 611 13.90 -1.78 9.61
C LYS A 611 13.44 -2.61 10.79
N VAL A 612 12.40 -2.13 11.46
CA VAL A 612 11.71 -2.85 12.53
C VAL A 612 10.22 -2.70 12.29
N PHE A 613 9.49 -3.80 12.35
CA PHE A 613 8.05 -3.84 12.22
C PHE A 613 7.44 -4.36 13.52
N PHE A 614 6.34 -3.74 13.95
CA PHE A 614 5.51 -4.23 15.04
C PHE A 614 4.09 -4.43 14.52
N ASN A 615 3.58 -5.66 14.61
CA ASN A 615 2.26 -6.03 14.07
C ASN A 615 2.03 -5.58 12.61
N GLY A 616 3.10 -5.54 11.81
CA GLY A 616 3.08 -5.20 10.39
C GLY A 616 3.21 -3.71 10.05
N GLU A 617 3.25 -2.84 11.05
CA GLU A 617 3.57 -1.43 10.85
C GLU A 617 5.09 -1.19 11.00
N GLU A 618 5.67 -0.44 10.06
CA GLU A 618 7.09 -0.08 10.09
C GLU A 618 7.33 1.02 11.15
N CYS A 619 8.21 0.76 12.11
CA CYS A 619 8.51 1.69 13.18
C CYS A 619 9.56 2.72 12.78
N ALA A 620 9.44 3.94 13.31
CA ALA A 620 10.46 4.97 13.14
C ALA A 620 11.79 4.55 13.80
N LEU A 621 12.87 4.57 13.01
CA LEU A 621 14.23 4.35 13.52
C LEU A 621 14.94 5.68 13.83
N PRO A 622 15.83 5.70 14.85
CA PRO A 622 16.71 6.83 15.07
C PRO A 622 17.65 7.05 13.88
N SER A 623 17.90 8.33 13.55
CA SER A 623 18.82 8.71 12.47
C SER A 623 20.28 8.42 12.76
N ILE A 624 20.63 8.25 14.04
CA ILE A 624 21.98 7.97 14.51
C ILE A 624 22.02 6.63 15.26
N ARG A 625 23.14 5.92 15.12
CA ARG A 625 23.38 4.63 15.79
C ARG A 625 24.53 4.78 16.78
N PRO A 626 24.52 4.04 17.91
CA PRO A 626 25.69 3.93 18.76
C PRO A 626 26.89 3.43 17.96
N THR A 627 28.03 4.09 18.08
CA THR A 627 29.29 3.66 17.46
C THR A 627 30.37 3.55 18.51
N GLY A 628 31.16 2.47 18.45
CA GLY A 628 32.28 2.28 19.35
C GLY A 628 33.35 3.36 19.15
N SER A 629 33.90 3.87 20.26
CA SER A 629 34.92 4.93 20.25
C SER A 629 36.17 4.60 19.41
N SER A 630 36.49 3.31 19.20
CA SER A 630 37.65 2.90 18.38
C SER A 630 37.44 3.07 16.87
N ASN A 631 36.19 3.26 16.40
CA ASN A 631 35.87 3.53 15.00
C ASN A 631 35.86 5.03 14.66
N ARG A 632 36.12 5.92 15.63
CA ARG A 632 36.54 7.29 15.30
C ARG A 632 37.95 7.23 14.73
N LYS A 633 38.08 6.91 13.43
CA LYS A 633 39.18 7.45 12.62
C LYS A 633 38.98 8.97 12.56
N GLY A 634 39.25 9.63 13.68
CA GLY A 634 39.11 11.06 13.80
C GLY A 634 40.11 11.79 12.89
N PRO A 635 39.93 13.10 12.71
CA PRO A 635 40.82 13.95 11.94
C PRO A 635 42.26 13.96 12.48
N ALA A 636 42.52 13.37 13.66
CA ALA A 636 43.84 13.25 14.26
C ALA A 636 44.86 12.56 13.33
N ILE A 637 44.50 11.50 12.61
CA ILE A 637 45.44 10.83 11.68
C ILE A 637 45.75 11.75 10.49
N ILE A 638 44.75 12.47 9.97
CA ILE A 638 44.92 13.44 8.88
C ILE A 638 45.74 14.64 9.36
N LEU A 639 45.51 15.13 10.58
CA LEU A 639 46.24 16.23 11.20
C LEU A 639 47.69 15.82 11.48
N SER A 640 47.95 14.58 11.91
CA SER A 640 49.30 14.04 12.09
C SER A 640 50.05 13.91 10.77
N ILE A 641 49.38 13.47 9.70
CA ILE A 641 49.97 13.40 8.35
C ILE A 641 50.23 14.82 7.81
N PHE A 642 49.31 15.76 8.03
CA PHE A 642 49.45 17.16 7.62
C PHE A 642 50.58 17.86 8.39
N LEU A 643 50.67 17.65 9.71
CA LEU A 643 51.76 18.17 10.55
C LEU A 643 53.10 17.54 10.18
N ALA A 644 53.14 16.24 9.85
CA ALA A 644 54.35 15.58 9.37
C ALA A 644 54.80 16.12 7.99
N LEU A 645 53.85 16.38 7.08
CA LEU A 645 54.12 17.01 5.78
C LEU A 645 54.63 18.46 5.94
N VAL A 646 54.00 19.25 6.82
CA VAL A 646 54.43 20.62 7.11
C VAL A 646 55.82 20.63 7.75
N ALA A 647 56.11 19.72 8.69
CA ALA A 647 57.43 19.57 9.29
C ALA A 647 58.48 19.14 8.24
N PHE A 648 58.14 18.23 7.33
CA PHE A 648 59.04 17.78 6.27
C PHE A 648 59.37 18.90 5.28
N ILE A 649 58.38 19.74 4.92
CA ILE A 649 58.58 20.91 4.06
C ILE A 649 59.45 21.98 4.76
N LEU A 650 59.25 22.19 6.07
CA LEU A 650 60.05 23.13 6.86
C LEU A 650 61.50 22.66 7.08
N MET A 651 61.77 21.35 7.02
CA MET A 651 63.14 20.80 7.08
C MET A 651 63.86 20.81 5.73
N GLN A 652 63.19 21.15 4.63
CA GLN A 652 63.76 21.26 3.28
C GLN A 652 64.03 22.70 2.83
N GLN A 653 63.77 23.68 3.70
CA GLN A 653 64.24 25.08 3.59
C GLN A 653 65.44 25.28 4.50
#